data_AF-A0AAD3DG03-F1
#
_entry.id   AF-A0AAD3DG03-F1
#
_cell.length_a   1.000
_cell.length_b   1.000
_cell.length_c   1.000
_cell.angle_alpha   90.00
_cell.angle_beta   90.00
_cell.angle_gamma   90.00
#
_symmetry.space_group_name_H-M   'P 1'
#
loop_
_entity.id
_entity.type
_entity.pdbx_description
1 polymer ?
#
loop_
_entity_poly.entity_id
_entity_poly.type
_entity_poly.pdbx_seq_one_letter_code
_entity_poly.pdbx_strand_id
1 'polypeptide(L)'
;MRFNKTSILSLLLASFASAEVQVGADEKHAASLISWLKAKNGFFHSSLEMRRLDPDDPTSFFGMFAKDDIKEGSLMLRIPTDVIINSREENPELTPMVCPLVFSLLDEIRLKDESDYAPYINYLLETQPPGQLASAWSNAGKELLLKALGDYNFSVDRSMRHLKKYGNLGLANELPPMDPIGWIEHEFYNDCKGTSDPLAEYAALLVIQRAWDDILIPVYDMMSHRNPPYLNTKSDESGVHSGLPVRVAASRDIKKGEQIYTTYNMCEDCGARREVYGSPEIFRDYGFVEQYPRTWIFNDINVGFRVDEHSEKTLDGETMFAVTEWITGEPNDEDIEDLENKLVEIRENKEILDDRDAFSDVPEKEWDMIQEYMDAMEEGVEIALKWIESSKASDSCVENGTCVVSKDRYTDLDQPYETELEEYYSAATCDITQQFRVFDDGTYEEIDSFKSQYQQINFLYNAETRDTCMDLDDTVQICDAYRPHYHEYAVHQTARFMPKGSIKRVLFVGGGDSMLLHETLKYDSLELVVGLELDQKVVRGCFKHFGTQPHFHDSRVEWWFGDAAKSLLMLPKEYFGSFDLVLVDLSETVMSFKVTDELDVLDSLTLLVKPDGIFVKNEVYFSKFKNMFPYTAQVHWYDNPIICSQVMVMGSRTIDFMKPTLTNHETDNLVVRELDDIGDNFELYHDYAFNATSHHLCDDFADKEADSTQNRSPGVLMVVEVENVEGDIKAESLQKKMAESLSGAGFKVEPTAYIVEDGSNSIITIMMAEGYVVARSMTDLHYVGLDIHLWSSMDKQEEAKAVLITAVGGSIDSVSIYRIIAGGMFGINSWQKDEALRGPQFKELCQAVKDTTPVVETHEGDVSKDDIKIALEQSLKTSEAQHKKVAILSSNVGSIVSKAYVDMIQSFDSVKEVVEINCPAMAQYNEFSETASETLTSCEKHLYDTFKKTAADGLVNAIVIDPTADKTTASILLKLFSARRKNFLYETLATDSLIISTQFDKDDESWKKHLLLLFLDEVFVDAPCSFLEVSFVNSISDGEFSVLMTNDGGDHFIDNLNSTVAELNALEGDLTASVKVINGGEWLFQENFKPSRSYLPSDYDQTAPLAQWKTQNPTGLQLILQLESTQEAKKVKVTSDLLKQAVTTAINDMALKGVHGIQTFESFGDGVVMSTAWNGGSLIVLWDGRSHIDVNLFTFVEDVHVGNTFERAFMRVLPSFQTMLRDEQPRGTGNVVAYKRDLKDNAVPHWA
;
A
#
# COMPACT_ATOMS: atom_id res chain seq x y z
N MET A 1 -48.20 -37.83 -17.12
CA MET A 1 -48.32 -38.85 -18.19
C MET A 1 -47.23 -39.89 -17.93
N ARG A 2 -47.61 -41.19 -17.81
CA ARG A 2 -46.67 -42.32 -17.84
C ARG A 2 -46.26 -42.58 -19.30
N PHE A 3 -44.97 -42.83 -19.56
CA PHE A 3 -44.35 -43.66 -20.63
C PHE A 3 -42.83 -43.38 -20.56
N ASN A 4 -41.86 -44.28 -20.77
CA ASN A 4 -41.76 -45.73 -20.75
C ASN A 4 -40.25 -46.04 -20.72
N LYS A 5 -39.81 -47.03 -19.93
CA LYS A 5 -38.45 -47.58 -19.99
C LYS A 5 -38.27 -48.35 -21.31
N THR A 6 -37.39 -47.90 -22.21
CA THR A 6 -36.51 -48.70 -23.12
C THR A 6 -35.96 -47.81 -24.24
N SER A 7 -34.72 -47.38 -24.09
CA SER A 7 -33.70 -47.19 -25.14
C SER A 7 -32.60 -46.32 -24.53
N ILE A 8 -31.57 -46.96 -23.99
CA ILE A 8 -30.16 -46.55 -23.82
C ILE A 8 -29.58 -47.74 -23.06
N LEU A 9 -29.47 -48.87 -23.75
CA LEU A 9 -28.81 -50.08 -23.29
C LEU A 9 -28.08 -50.65 -24.51
N SER A 10 -27.19 -49.84 -25.07
CA SER A 10 -26.38 -50.22 -26.24
C SER A 10 -25.14 -49.34 -26.47
N LEU A 11 -24.66 -48.57 -25.47
CA LEU A 11 -23.43 -47.77 -25.60
C LEU A 11 -22.45 -47.87 -24.41
N LEU A 12 -22.72 -48.73 -23.42
CA LEU A 12 -21.84 -48.94 -22.25
C LEU A 12 -21.49 -50.42 -22.01
N LEU A 13 -21.55 -51.25 -23.06
CA LEU A 13 -21.10 -52.65 -23.03
C LEU A 13 -20.24 -52.97 -24.25
N ALA A 14 -19.06 -52.34 -24.28
CA ALA A 14 -17.81 -52.73 -24.94
C ALA A 14 -16.80 -51.71 -24.41
N SER A 15 -15.85 -52.01 -23.54
CA SER A 15 -14.81 -53.03 -23.72
C SER A 15 -14.21 -53.46 -22.36
N PHE A 16 -14.64 -54.61 -21.84
CA PHE A 16 -13.66 -55.54 -21.26
C PHE A 16 -13.10 -56.32 -22.46
N ALA A 17 -12.15 -55.69 -23.15
CA ALA A 17 -11.35 -56.33 -24.18
C ALA A 17 -9.95 -56.51 -23.61
N SER A 18 -9.50 -57.75 -23.61
CA SER A 18 -8.13 -58.19 -23.35
C SER A 18 -7.06 -57.20 -23.84
N ALA A 19 -6.02 -56.99 -23.03
CA ALA A 19 -4.78 -56.28 -23.37
C ALA A 19 -4.15 -56.70 -24.73
N GLU A 20 -4.55 -57.84 -25.30
CA GLU A 20 -4.11 -58.34 -26.60
C GLU A 20 -4.57 -57.51 -27.83
N VAL A 21 -5.57 -56.62 -27.73
CA VAL A 21 -6.02 -55.79 -28.90
C VAL A 21 -5.36 -54.40 -28.95
N GLN A 22 -4.90 -53.87 -27.82
CA GLN A 22 -4.35 -52.51 -27.71
C GLN A 22 -2.92 -52.39 -28.28
N VAL A 23 -2.18 -53.50 -28.29
CA VAL A 23 -0.73 -53.56 -28.59
C VAL A 23 -0.36 -52.96 -29.96
N GLY A 24 -1.21 -53.15 -30.98
CA GLY A 24 -0.98 -52.65 -32.35
C GLY A 24 -1.67 -51.33 -32.70
N ALA A 25 -2.52 -50.80 -31.82
CA ALA A 25 -3.22 -49.53 -32.03
C ALA A 25 -2.29 -48.34 -31.75
N ASP A 26 -1.50 -48.39 -30.68
CA ASP A 26 -0.60 -47.29 -30.28
C ASP A 26 0.51 -47.00 -31.32
N GLU A 27 1.13 -48.04 -31.89
CA GLU A 27 2.11 -47.88 -32.99
C GLU A 27 1.46 -47.23 -34.22
N LYS A 28 0.18 -47.55 -34.46
CA LYS A 28 -0.61 -46.95 -35.54
C LYS A 28 -0.95 -45.49 -35.23
N HIS A 29 -1.24 -45.12 -33.98
CA HIS A 29 -1.46 -43.73 -33.57
C HIS A 29 -0.18 -42.90 -33.69
N ALA A 30 0.96 -43.41 -33.20
CA ALA A 30 2.25 -42.74 -33.34
C ALA A 30 2.64 -42.51 -34.81
N ALA A 31 2.51 -43.56 -35.64
CA ALA A 31 2.77 -43.45 -37.09
C ALA A 31 1.79 -42.49 -37.78
N SER A 32 0.52 -42.47 -37.36
CA SER A 32 -0.52 -41.55 -37.86
C SER A 32 -0.19 -40.10 -37.51
N LEU A 33 0.17 -39.82 -36.26
CA LEU A 33 0.56 -38.49 -35.78
C LEU A 33 1.79 -37.95 -36.50
N ILE A 34 2.84 -38.76 -36.66
CA ILE A 34 4.05 -38.35 -37.39
C ILE A 34 3.74 -38.09 -38.87
N SER A 35 2.89 -38.90 -39.48
CA SER A 35 2.47 -38.73 -40.87
C SER A 35 1.62 -37.47 -41.06
N TRP A 36 0.70 -37.20 -40.13
CA TRP A 36 -0.13 -36.00 -40.08
C TRP A 36 0.71 -34.74 -39.87
N LEU A 37 1.63 -34.75 -38.91
CA LEU A 37 2.59 -33.67 -38.66
C LEU A 37 3.38 -33.32 -39.93
N LYS A 38 3.91 -34.33 -40.64
CA LYS A 38 4.64 -34.12 -41.91
C LYS A 38 3.76 -33.59 -43.02
N ALA A 39 2.50 -34.03 -43.11
CA ALA A 39 1.53 -33.53 -44.09
C ALA A 39 1.19 -32.04 -43.86
N LYS A 40 1.23 -31.59 -42.61
CA LYS A 40 1.02 -30.20 -42.18
C LYS A 40 2.29 -29.34 -42.21
N ASN A 41 3.33 -29.76 -42.95
CA ASN A 41 4.61 -29.05 -43.07
C ASN A 41 5.45 -29.01 -41.77
N GLY A 42 5.17 -29.89 -40.82
CA GLY A 42 6.00 -30.16 -39.65
C GLY A 42 7.25 -30.99 -39.97
N PHE A 43 8.18 -31.02 -39.03
CA PHE A 43 9.43 -31.77 -39.11
C PHE A 43 9.51 -32.78 -37.98
N PHE A 44 9.85 -34.02 -38.33
CA PHE A 44 10.20 -35.10 -37.40
C PHE A 44 11.47 -35.77 -37.93
N HIS A 45 12.58 -35.63 -37.20
CA HIS A 45 13.90 -36.07 -37.65
C HIS A 45 13.94 -37.59 -37.90
N SER A 46 14.65 -38.03 -38.94
CA SER A 46 14.69 -39.45 -39.33
C SER A 46 15.46 -40.35 -38.35
N SER A 47 16.30 -39.74 -37.51
CA SER A 47 17.02 -40.42 -36.43
C SER A 47 16.19 -40.54 -35.14
N LEU A 48 14.91 -40.19 -35.17
CA LEU A 48 13.98 -40.47 -34.08
C LEU A 48 13.07 -41.64 -34.43
N GLU A 49 12.68 -42.40 -33.42
CA GLU A 49 11.65 -43.42 -33.50
C GLU A 49 10.76 -43.40 -32.24
N MET A 50 9.51 -43.80 -32.40
CA MET A 50 8.60 -44.05 -31.28
C MET A 50 8.51 -45.56 -31.07
N ARG A 51 8.75 -46.01 -29.85
CA ARG A 51 8.62 -47.43 -29.47
C ARG A 51 8.28 -47.54 -27.99
N ARG A 52 7.89 -48.74 -27.54
CA ARG A 52 7.69 -49.02 -26.12
C ARG A 52 9.00 -48.93 -25.33
N LEU A 53 8.90 -48.50 -24.08
CA LEU A 53 9.97 -48.46 -23.10
C LEU A 53 10.57 -49.85 -22.91
N ASP A 54 9.72 -50.83 -22.63
CA ASP A 54 10.01 -52.26 -22.69
C ASP A 54 9.40 -52.85 -23.98
N PRO A 55 10.24 -53.25 -24.97
CA PRO A 55 9.77 -53.84 -26.22
C PRO A 55 9.07 -55.19 -26.05
N ASP A 56 9.32 -55.89 -24.94
CA ASP A 56 8.79 -57.23 -24.66
C ASP A 56 7.52 -57.19 -23.79
N ASP A 57 7.22 -56.03 -23.17
CA ASP A 57 5.99 -55.78 -22.42
C ASP A 57 4.98 -54.96 -23.24
N PRO A 58 3.89 -55.60 -23.72
CA PRO A 58 2.86 -54.92 -24.49
C PRO A 58 2.07 -53.87 -23.69
N THR A 59 2.22 -53.83 -22.37
CA THR A 59 1.61 -52.83 -21.48
C THR A 59 2.54 -51.66 -21.17
N SER A 60 3.80 -51.72 -21.62
CA SER A 60 4.79 -50.67 -21.43
C SER A 60 4.47 -49.41 -22.24
N PHE A 61 4.66 -48.24 -21.63
CA PHE A 61 4.39 -46.94 -22.27
C PHE A 61 5.30 -46.68 -23.47
N PHE A 62 4.85 -45.82 -24.38
CA PHE A 62 5.68 -45.35 -25.48
C PHE A 62 6.63 -44.25 -25.02
N GLY A 63 7.84 -44.30 -25.57
CA GLY A 63 8.80 -43.21 -25.50
C GLY A 63 9.30 -42.86 -26.91
N MET A 64 9.90 -41.69 -27.01
CA MET A 64 10.65 -41.27 -28.19
C MET A 64 12.13 -41.61 -27.99
N PHE A 65 12.77 -42.23 -28.98
CA PHE A 65 14.14 -42.72 -28.86
C PHE A 65 15.01 -42.29 -30.05
N ALA A 66 16.30 -42.11 -29.78
CA ALA A 66 17.32 -41.89 -30.79
C ALA A 66 17.64 -43.20 -31.53
N LYS A 67 17.31 -43.27 -32.81
CA LYS A 67 17.62 -44.40 -33.70
C LYS A 67 19.09 -44.43 -34.13
N ASP A 68 19.72 -43.25 -34.18
CA ASP A 68 21.12 -43.02 -34.47
C ASP A 68 21.67 -41.96 -33.49
N ASP A 69 23.00 -41.78 -33.41
CA ASP A 69 23.59 -40.70 -32.62
C ASP A 69 23.13 -39.33 -33.15
N ILE A 70 22.62 -38.48 -32.24
CA ILE A 70 22.16 -37.10 -32.54
C ILE A 70 23.14 -36.13 -31.86
N LYS A 71 23.63 -35.15 -32.63
CA LYS A 71 24.57 -34.14 -32.11
C LYS A 71 23.84 -33.02 -31.38
N GLU A 72 24.47 -32.49 -30.35
CA GLU A 72 24.02 -31.27 -29.68
C GLU A 72 23.64 -30.18 -30.71
N GLY A 73 22.51 -29.50 -30.48
CA GLY A 73 21.98 -28.47 -31.36
C GLY A 73 21.27 -28.97 -32.61
N SER A 74 21.21 -30.29 -32.87
CA SER A 74 20.46 -30.84 -34.00
C SER A 74 18.95 -30.62 -33.79
N LEU A 75 18.28 -30.04 -34.78
CA LEU A 75 16.82 -29.91 -34.78
C LEU A 75 16.19 -31.31 -34.86
N MET A 76 15.30 -31.61 -33.93
CA MET A 76 14.62 -32.90 -33.80
C MET A 76 13.16 -32.82 -34.23
N LEU A 77 12.43 -31.80 -33.76
CA LEU A 77 11.02 -31.57 -34.07
C LEU A 77 10.80 -30.12 -34.53
N ARG A 78 9.87 -29.92 -35.46
CA ARG A 78 9.25 -28.61 -35.75
C ARG A 78 7.75 -28.81 -35.89
N ILE A 79 6.98 -28.24 -34.97
CA ILE A 79 5.54 -28.41 -34.86
C ILE A 79 4.87 -27.10 -35.31
N PRO A 80 4.18 -27.10 -36.47
CA PRO A 80 3.45 -25.95 -36.98
C PRO A 80 2.32 -25.52 -36.03
N THR A 81 1.94 -24.24 -36.03
CA THR A 81 0.86 -23.75 -35.17
C THR A 81 -0.52 -24.27 -35.56
N ASP A 82 -0.75 -24.65 -36.82
CA ASP A 82 -2.03 -25.16 -37.32
C ASP A 82 -2.35 -26.61 -36.93
N VAL A 83 -1.44 -27.26 -36.18
CA VAL A 83 -1.70 -28.57 -35.55
C VAL A 83 -1.84 -28.49 -34.04
N ILE A 84 -1.62 -27.33 -33.43
CA ILE A 84 -1.76 -27.10 -31.98
C ILE A 84 -3.22 -26.74 -31.68
N ILE A 85 -3.76 -27.28 -30.59
CA ILE A 85 -5.09 -26.89 -30.08
C ILE A 85 -4.87 -25.78 -29.05
N ASN A 86 -5.41 -24.60 -29.30
CA ASN A 86 -5.30 -23.43 -28.43
C ASN A 86 -6.63 -23.09 -27.73
N SER A 87 -6.54 -22.29 -26.68
CA SER A 87 -7.66 -21.55 -26.10
C SER A 87 -8.34 -20.67 -27.17
N ARG A 88 -9.68 -20.61 -27.18
CA ARG A 88 -10.47 -19.90 -28.21
C ARG A 88 -10.79 -18.42 -27.87
N GLU A 89 -10.30 -17.88 -26.74
CA GLU A 89 -10.62 -16.51 -26.29
C GLU A 89 -9.37 -15.67 -25.97
N GLU A 90 -9.31 -14.46 -26.53
CA GLU A 90 -8.33 -13.40 -26.21
C GLU A 90 -8.81 -12.61 -24.96
N ASN A 91 -8.69 -13.17 -23.75
CA ASN A 91 -8.57 -12.34 -22.54
C ASN A 91 -7.98 -13.11 -21.33
N PRO A 92 -6.65 -13.11 -21.14
CA PRO A 92 -5.99 -13.93 -20.13
C PRO A 92 -6.17 -13.46 -18.67
N GLU A 93 -6.77 -12.30 -18.42
CA GLU A 93 -6.79 -11.69 -17.07
C GLU A 93 -7.97 -12.11 -16.16
N LEU A 94 -8.92 -12.94 -16.60
CA LEU A 94 -10.15 -13.21 -15.82
C LEU A 94 -10.62 -14.68 -15.76
N THR A 95 -9.82 -15.65 -16.17
CA THR A 95 -10.15 -17.09 -16.01
C THR A 95 -8.93 -17.89 -15.56
N PRO A 96 -9.05 -18.85 -14.61
CA PRO A 96 -7.98 -19.78 -14.31
C PRO A 96 -7.52 -20.46 -15.59
N MET A 97 -6.19 -20.49 -15.78
CA MET A 97 -5.45 -20.53 -17.06
C MET A 97 -5.82 -21.64 -18.07
N VAL A 98 -6.69 -22.59 -17.71
CA VAL A 98 -6.99 -23.82 -18.48
C VAL A 98 -8.45 -23.96 -18.96
N CYS A 99 -9.42 -23.22 -18.40
CA CYS A 99 -10.85 -23.43 -18.71
C CYS A 99 -11.21 -23.32 -20.21
N PRO A 100 -10.76 -22.30 -20.95
CA PRO A 100 -11.07 -22.18 -22.38
C PRO A 100 -10.51 -23.33 -23.22
N LEU A 101 -9.33 -23.85 -22.85
CA LEU A 101 -8.71 -24.99 -23.54
C LEU A 101 -9.50 -26.28 -23.33
N VAL A 102 -10.06 -26.49 -22.13
CA VAL A 102 -10.95 -27.65 -21.83
C VAL A 102 -12.14 -27.66 -22.80
N PHE A 103 -12.78 -26.52 -23.02
CA PHE A 103 -13.91 -26.42 -23.95
C PHE A 103 -13.48 -26.56 -25.41
N SER A 104 -12.33 -26.00 -25.80
CA SER A 104 -11.74 -26.24 -27.13
C SER A 104 -11.53 -27.73 -27.38
N LEU A 105 -10.88 -28.44 -26.46
CA LEU A 105 -10.64 -29.88 -26.59
C LEU A 105 -11.95 -30.67 -26.61
N LEU A 106 -12.93 -30.32 -25.76
CA LEU A 106 -14.23 -30.99 -25.70
C LEU A 106 -14.99 -30.91 -27.04
N ASP A 107 -14.94 -29.75 -27.71
CA ASP A 107 -15.55 -29.57 -29.03
C ASP A 107 -14.85 -30.45 -30.08
N GLU A 108 -13.52 -30.49 -30.10
CA GLU A 108 -12.77 -31.33 -31.04
C GLU A 108 -13.02 -32.83 -30.78
N ILE A 109 -13.11 -33.24 -29.52
CA ILE A 109 -13.50 -34.60 -29.11
C ILE A 109 -14.90 -34.96 -29.64
N ARG A 110 -15.85 -34.01 -29.63
CA ARG A 110 -17.21 -34.22 -30.15
C ARG A 110 -17.24 -34.39 -31.66
N LEU A 111 -16.32 -33.76 -32.39
CA LEU A 111 -16.16 -33.89 -33.83
C LEU A 111 -15.53 -35.23 -34.25
N LYS A 112 -14.73 -35.87 -33.38
CA LYS A 112 -14.06 -37.16 -33.65
C LYS A 112 -13.26 -37.13 -34.97
N ASP A 113 -13.56 -38.03 -35.90
CA ASP A 113 -12.91 -38.14 -37.21
C ASP A 113 -13.17 -36.93 -38.14
N GLU A 114 -14.13 -36.06 -37.80
CA GLU A 114 -14.40 -34.81 -38.52
C GLU A 114 -13.55 -33.62 -38.02
N SER A 115 -12.82 -33.79 -36.91
CA SER A 115 -11.89 -32.77 -36.39
C SER A 115 -10.67 -32.60 -37.31
N ASP A 116 -10.22 -31.37 -37.50
CA ASP A 116 -8.93 -31.09 -38.15
C ASP A 116 -7.73 -31.67 -37.38
N TYR A 117 -7.95 -32.01 -36.10
CA TYR A 117 -7.01 -32.61 -35.15
C TYR A 117 -7.26 -34.11 -34.93
N ALA A 118 -8.10 -34.76 -35.75
CA ALA A 118 -8.55 -36.15 -35.55
C ALA A 118 -7.43 -37.15 -35.20
N PRO A 119 -6.21 -37.13 -35.81
CA PRO A 119 -5.14 -38.04 -35.40
C PRO A 119 -4.69 -37.89 -33.94
N TYR A 120 -4.74 -36.67 -33.39
CA TYR A 120 -4.39 -36.38 -32.00
C TYR A 120 -5.56 -36.63 -31.06
N ILE A 121 -6.78 -36.27 -31.45
CA ILE A 121 -7.99 -36.60 -30.68
C ILE A 121 -8.15 -38.11 -30.52
N ASN A 122 -7.96 -38.89 -31.59
CA ASN A 122 -8.04 -40.35 -31.53
C ASN A 122 -6.92 -40.93 -30.67
N TYR A 123 -5.72 -40.33 -30.66
CA TYR A 123 -4.66 -40.72 -29.73
C TYR A 123 -5.09 -40.48 -28.27
N LEU A 124 -5.59 -39.30 -27.92
CA LEU A 124 -6.02 -38.98 -26.55
C LEU A 124 -7.17 -39.88 -26.07
N LEU A 125 -8.14 -40.18 -26.94
CA LEU A 125 -9.31 -40.98 -26.57
C LEU A 125 -9.05 -42.50 -26.53
N GLU A 126 -8.17 -43.02 -27.41
CA GLU A 126 -7.95 -44.46 -27.55
C GLU A 126 -6.74 -44.98 -26.76
N THR A 127 -5.79 -44.09 -26.40
CA THR A 127 -4.53 -44.49 -25.75
C THR A 127 -4.37 -44.02 -24.31
N GLN A 128 -4.99 -42.90 -23.91
CA GLN A 128 -4.88 -42.40 -22.53
C GLN A 128 -5.94 -43.09 -21.65
N PRO A 129 -5.55 -43.71 -20.53
CA PRO A 129 -6.52 -44.33 -19.63
C PRO A 129 -7.17 -43.26 -18.72
N PRO A 130 -8.48 -43.34 -18.46
CA PRO A 130 -9.11 -42.48 -17.46
C PRO A 130 -8.64 -42.83 -16.04
N GLY A 131 -8.79 -41.89 -15.11
CA GLY A 131 -8.52 -42.15 -13.68
C GLY A 131 -7.05 -42.16 -13.28
N GLN A 132 -6.16 -41.47 -14.03
CA GLN A 132 -4.75 -41.34 -13.65
C GLN A 132 -4.55 -40.38 -12.48
N LEU A 133 -5.19 -39.20 -12.51
CA LEU A 133 -5.11 -38.21 -11.45
C LEU A 133 -5.93 -38.58 -10.23
N ALA A 134 -5.45 -38.18 -9.05
CA ALA A 134 -6.18 -38.33 -7.79
C ALA A 134 -7.59 -37.70 -7.82
N SER A 135 -7.75 -36.59 -8.56
CA SER A 135 -9.05 -35.95 -8.81
C SER A 135 -10.08 -36.88 -9.49
N ALA A 136 -9.62 -37.91 -10.19
CA ALA A 136 -10.44 -38.87 -10.94
C ALA A 136 -10.52 -40.26 -10.28
N TRP A 137 -9.90 -40.45 -9.10
CA TRP A 137 -9.93 -41.70 -8.35
C TRP A 137 -11.30 -41.97 -7.71
N SER A 138 -11.48 -43.20 -7.26
CA SER A 138 -12.64 -43.59 -6.47
C SER A 138 -12.76 -42.74 -5.19
N ASN A 139 -13.97 -42.52 -4.70
CA ASN A 139 -14.17 -41.76 -3.45
C ASN A 139 -13.41 -42.39 -2.27
N ALA A 140 -13.31 -43.72 -2.24
CA ALA A 140 -12.54 -44.43 -1.22
C ALA A 140 -11.02 -44.14 -1.36
N GLY A 141 -10.50 -44.10 -2.58
CA GLY A 141 -9.10 -43.75 -2.84
C GLY A 141 -8.78 -42.30 -2.52
N LYS A 142 -9.68 -41.36 -2.83
CA LYS A 142 -9.57 -39.94 -2.43
C LYS A 142 -9.52 -39.80 -0.91
N GLU A 143 -10.42 -40.50 -0.20
CA GLU A 143 -10.45 -40.48 1.27
C GLU A 143 -9.17 -41.06 1.88
N LEU A 144 -8.66 -42.16 1.32
CA LEU A 144 -7.41 -42.74 1.78
C LEU A 144 -6.21 -41.80 1.54
N LEU A 145 -6.14 -41.18 0.36
CA LEU A 145 -5.08 -40.23 0.03
C LEU A 145 -5.06 -39.04 1.00
N LEU A 146 -6.22 -38.41 1.25
CA LEU A 146 -6.31 -37.28 2.18
C LEU A 146 -5.88 -37.65 3.60
N LYS A 147 -6.29 -38.82 4.09
CA LYS A 147 -5.86 -39.31 5.41
C LYS A 147 -4.38 -39.62 5.47
N ALA A 148 -3.82 -40.21 4.41
CA ALA A 148 -2.38 -40.47 4.31
C ALA A 148 -1.54 -39.18 4.26
N LEU A 149 -2.14 -38.05 3.88
CA LEU A 149 -1.50 -36.73 3.89
C LEU A 149 -1.82 -35.90 5.15
N GLY A 150 -2.56 -36.44 6.13
CA GLY A 150 -2.82 -35.78 7.42
C GLY A 150 -4.16 -35.08 7.58
N ASP A 151 -5.11 -35.16 6.62
CA ASP A 151 -6.45 -34.57 6.79
C ASP A 151 -7.43 -35.53 7.49
N TYR A 152 -7.55 -35.37 8.81
CA TYR A 152 -8.38 -36.21 9.68
C TYR A 152 -9.89 -35.89 9.67
N ASN A 153 -10.35 -34.82 9.01
CA ASN A 153 -11.73 -34.31 9.20
C ASN A 153 -12.72 -34.64 8.06
N PHE A 154 -12.34 -35.49 7.12
CA PHE A 154 -13.19 -35.82 5.97
C PHE A 154 -14.33 -36.80 6.34
N SER A 155 -15.54 -36.27 6.62
CA SER A 155 -16.77 -37.07 6.70
C SER A 155 -17.57 -36.96 5.40
N VAL A 156 -17.68 -38.07 4.65
CA VAL A 156 -18.31 -38.20 3.31
C VAL A 156 -19.79 -37.74 3.22
N ASP A 157 -20.45 -37.43 4.34
CA ASP A 157 -21.89 -37.07 4.41
C ASP A 157 -22.17 -35.55 4.56
N ARG A 158 -21.15 -34.67 4.52
CA ARG A 158 -21.37 -33.21 4.48
C ARG A 158 -21.25 -32.68 3.06
N SER A 159 -22.39 -32.70 2.35
CA SER A 159 -22.57 -32.08 1.04
C SER A 159 -21.94 -30.67 0.96
N MET A 160 -20.96 -30.49 0.06
CA MET A 160 -20.63 -29.37 -0.87
C MET A 160 -21.24 -27.95 -0.67
N ARG A 161 -21.74 -27.58 0.51
CA ARG A 161 -22.45 -26.32 0.77
C ARG A 161 -21.68 -25.35 1.65
N HIS A 162 -20.60 -25.79 2.29
CA HIS A 162 -19.70 -24.92 3.06
C HIS A 162 -18.44 -24.48 2.29
N LEU A 163 -18.18 -25.04 1.12
CA LEU A 163 -17.05 -24.69 0.24
C LEU A 163 -17.25 -23.39 -0.56
N LYS A 164 -18.28 -22.60 -0.23
CA LYS A 164 -18.59 -21.32 -0.90
C LYS A 164 -18.26 -20.08 -0.07
N LYS A 165 -17.75 -20.25 1.15
CA LYS A 165 -17.62 -19.17 2.14
C LYS A 165 -16.17 -18.76 2.43
N TYR A 166 -15.19 -19.52 1.96
CA TYR A 166 -13.77 -19.28 2.23
C TYR A 166 -13.01 -19.39 0.90
N GLY A 167 -12.82 -18.26 0.22
CA GLY A 167 -11.81 -18.17 -0.83
C GLY A 167 -10.46 -18.11 -0.14
N ASN A 168 -9.56 -19.04 -0.46
CA ASN A 168 -8.20 -19.19 0.09
C ASN A 168 -8.05 -19.70 1.54
N LEU A 169 -8.69 -20.83 1.84
CA LEU A 169 -8.02 -21.88 2.62
C LEU A 169 -8.23 -23.19 1.84
N GLY A 170 -7.23 -23.53 1.03
CA GLY A 170 -7.13 -24.85 0.43
C GLY A 170 -7.21 -25.92 1.51
N LEU A 171 -7.59 -27.13 1.12
CA LEU A 171 -7.42 -28.33 1.94
C LEU A 171 -5.94 -28.41 2.36
N ALA A 172 -5.60 -27.85 3.53
CA ALA A 172 -4.26 -27.90 4.08
C ALA A 172 -4.11 -29.28 4.72
N ASN A 173 -3.74 -30.25 3.88
CA ASN A 173 -3.15 -31.47 4.38
C ASN A 173 -1.80 -31.10 5.02
N GLU A 174 -1.42 -31.80 6.09
CA GLU A 174 -0.16 -31.53 6.80
C GLU A 174 1.07 -31.90 5.93
N LEU A 175 0.89 -32.80 4.95
CA LEU A 175 1.88 -33.20 3.95
C LEU A 175 1.49 -32.78 2.50
N PRO A 176 2.47 -32.44 1.64
CA PRO A 176 2.20 -32.07 0.25
C PRO A 176 1.75 -33.29 -0.60
N PRO A 177 1.07 -33.09 -1.75
CA PRO A 177 0.74 -31.81 -2.35
C PRO A 177 -0.51 -31.16 -1.74
N MET A 178 -0.58 -29.84 -1.86
CA MET A 178 -1.77 -29.06 -1.54
C MET A 178 -2.88 -29.33 -2.56
N ASP A 179 -4.10 -29.52 -2.06
CA ASP A 179 -5.31 -29.82 -2.84
C ASP A 179 -5.13 -30.95 -3.89
N PRO A 180 -4.89 -32.20 -3.44
CA PRO A 180 -4.59 -33.32 -4.34
C PRO A 180 -5.75 -33.72 -5.27
N ILE A 181 -6.99 -33.29 -4.98
CA ILE A 181 -8.22 -33.78 -5.63
C ILE A 181 -9.09 -32.66 -6.23
N GLY A 182 -8.64 -31.41 -6.19
CA GLY A 182 -9.42 -30.22 -6.49
C GLY A 182 -9.78 -29.97 -7.96
N TRP A 183 -9.01 -30.51 -8.92
CA TRP A 183 -9.12 -30.15 -10.34
C TRP A 183 -10.53 -30.30 -10.93
N ILE A 184 -11.29 -31.32 -10.51
CA ILE A 184 -12.68 -31.53 -10.99
C ILE A 184 -13.71 -30.83 -10.10
N GLU A 185 -13.67 -31.10 -8.80
CA GLU A 185 -14.73 -30.71 -7.88
C GLU A 185 -14.73 -29.20 -7.59
N HIS A 186 -13.53 -28.61 -7.55
CA HIS A 186 -13.33 -27.19 -7.28
C HIS A 186 -13.17 -26.43 -8.59
N GLU A 187 -12.14 -26.72 -9.36
CA GLU A 187 -11.79 -25.86 -10.50
C GLU A 187 -12.71 -26.05 -11.71
N PHE A 188 -12.88 -27.29 -12.20
CA PHE A 188 -13.68 -27.50 -13.39
C PHE A 188 -15.16 -27.15 -13.18
N TYR A 189 -15.79 -27.62 -12.10
CA TYR A 189 -17.22 -27.34 -11.86
C TYR A 189 -17.49 -25.92 -11.40
N ASN A 190 -16.70 -25.38 -10.47
CA ASN A 190 -17.01 -24.06 -9.90
C ASN A 190 -16.41 -22.94 -10.74
N ASP A 191 -15.16 -23.06 -11.18
CA ASP A 191 -14.47 -21.96 -11.84
C ASP A 191 -14.71 -21.99 -13.34
N CYS A 192 -14.54 -23.15 -13.98
CA CYS A 192 -14.83 -23.28 -15.42
C CYS A 192 -16.33 -23.39 -15.75
N LYS A 193 -17.22 -23.46 -14.74
CA LYS A 193 -18.67 -23.75 -14.92
C LYS A 193 -18.92 -25.02 -15.75
N GLY A 194 -18.03 -26.00 -15.62
CA GLY A 194 -18.10 -27.30 -16.29
C GLY A 194 -19.35 -28.10 -15.88
N THR A 195 -19.72 -29.06 -16.72
CA THR A 195 -20.83 -29.98 -16.44
C THR A 195 -20.30 -31.33 -15.97
N SER A 196 -21.07 -32.05 -15.15
CA SER A 196 -20.80 -33.45 -14.78
C SER A 196 -21.04 -34.45 -15.93
N ASP A 197 -20.76 -34.03 -17.16
CA ASP A 197 -20.78 -34.89 -18.34
C ASP A 197 -19.46 -35.66 -18.38
N PRO A 198 -19.46 -37.01 -18.41
CA PRO A 198 -18.23 -37.79 -18.31
C PRO A 198 -17.18 -37.45 -19.39
N LEU A 199 -17.63 -37.00 -20.56
CA LEU A 199 -16.74 -36.59 -21.64
C LEU A 199 -16.11 -35.22 -21.38
N ALA A 200 -16.84 -34.32 -20.72
CA ALA A 200 -16.36 -33.00 -20.31
C ALA A 200 -15.38 -33.09 -19.13
N GLU A 201 -15.67 -33.92 -18.12
CA GLU A 201 -14.73 -34.23 -17.04
C GLU A 201 -13.45 -34.89 -17.59
N TYR A 202 -13.58 -35.82 -18.54
CA TYR A 202 -12.43 -36.45 -19.18
C TYR A 202 -11.59 -35.45 -19.98
N ALA A 203 -12.20 -34.52 -20.71
CA ALA A 203 -11.49 -33.45 -21.40
C ALA A 203 -10.75 -32.52 -20.42
N ALA A 204 -11.35 -32.19 -19.27
CA ALA A 204 -10.70 -31.40 -18.23
C ALA A 204 -9.45 -32.09 -17.68
N LEU A 205 -9.55 -33.37 -17.33
CA LEU A 205 -8.42 -34.16 -16.84
C LEU A 205 -7.30 -34.30 -17.87
N LEU A 206 -7.64 -34.43 -19.16
CA LEU A 206 -6.65 -34.50 -20.24
C LEU A 206 -5.90 -33.19 -20.40
N VAL A 207 -6.58 -32.04 -20.27
CA VAL A 207 -5.92 -30.73 -20.31
C VAL A 207 -4.92 -30.59 -19.19
N ILE A 208 -5.29 -30.89 -17.93
CA ILE A 208 -4.36 -30.82 -16.80
C ILE A 208 -3.11 -31.71 -17.02
N GLN A 209 -3.31 -32.92 -17.54
CA GLN A 209 -2.21 -33.89 -17.70
C GLN A 209 -1.29 -33.65 -18.90
N ARG A 210 -1.78 -33.01 -19.95
CA ARG A 210 -1.13 -33.04 -21.28
C ARG A 210 -0.90 -31.65 -21.87
N ALA A 211 -1.54 -30.61 -21.33
CA ALA A 211 -1.38 -29.26 -21.84
C ALA A 211 -0.02 -28.69 -21.46
N TRP A 212 0.54 -27.90 -22.37
CA TRP A 212 1.55 -26.91 -22.04
C TRP A 212 0.81 -25.62 -21.73
N ASP A 213 0.51 -25.41 -20.46
CA ASP A 213 -0.27 -24.28 -19.95
C ASP A 213 -1.65 -24.16 -20.64
N ASP A 214 -1.81 -23.25 -21.60
CA ASP A 214 -3.08 -22.98 -22.28
C ASP A 214 -3.20 -23.60 -23.68
N ILE A 215 -2.27 -24.50 -24.06
CA ILE A 215 -2.28 -25.17 -25.37
C ILE A 215 -1.95 -26.68 -25.30
N LEU A 216 -2.41 -27.45 -26.29
CA LEU A 216 -2.02 -28.86 -26.47
C LEU A 216 -1.17 -29.03 -27.73
N ILE A 217 0.02 -29.62 -27.58
CA ILE A 217 1.04 -29.72 -28.63
C ILE A 217 1.22 -31.18 -29.07
N PRO A 218 0.61 -31.61 -30.19
CA PRO A 218 0.73 -33.00 -30.64
C PRO A 218 2.17 -33.39 -30.95
N VAL A 219 2.51 -34.67 -30.77
CA VAL A 219 3.87 -35.26 -30.94
C VAL A 219 4.87 -34.80 -29.88
N TYR A 220 4.85 -33.55 -29.42
CA TYR A 220 5.62 -33.11 -28.25
C TYR A 220 5.10 -33.79 -26.98
N ASP A 221 3.78 -33.83 -26.80
CA ASP A 221 3.06 -34.53 -25.72
C ASP A 221 3.43 -36.04 -25.59
N MET A 222 4.03 -36.63 -26.63
CA MET A 222 4.49 -38.03 -26.59
C MET A 222 5.92 -38.19 -26.04
N MET A 223 6.61 -37.10 -25.71
CA MET A 223 7.94 -37.14 -25.13
C MET A 223 7.83 -37.45 -23.63
N SER A 224 8.72 -38.32 -23.15
CA SER A 224 8.81 -38.57 -21.71
C SER A 224 9.49 -37.39 -21.03
N HIS A 225 9.12 -37.15 -19.77
CA HIS A 225 9.65 -36.03 -18.99
C HIS A 225 10.60 -36.58 -17.92
N ARG A 226 11.81 -36.00 -17.84
CA ARG A 226 12.80 -36.31 -16.82
C ARG A 226 13.81 -35.16 -16.70
N ASN A 227 14.06 -34.75 -15.47
CA ASN A 227 14.93 -33.63 -15.15
C ASN A 227 16.43 -33.93 -15.40
N PRO A 228 17.30 -32.90 -15.48
CA PRO A 228 18.75 -33.08 -15.58
C PRO A 228 19.28 -34.04 -14.50
N PRO A 229 20.20 -34.96 -14.83
CA PRO A 229 21.06 -34.97 -16.01
C PRO A 229 20.45 -35.66 -17.25
N TYR A 230 19.24 -36.21 -17.15
CA TYR A 230 18.61 -36.99 -18.22
C TYR A 230 18.01 -36.13 -19.32
N LEU A 231 17.61 -34.90 -18.99
CA LEU A 231 17.14 -33.89 -19.93
C LEU A 231 18.13 -33.76 -21.11
N ASN A 232 17.65 -34.04 -22.32
CA ASN A 232 18.46 -34.01 -23.54
C ASN A 232 17.82 -33.25 -24.69
N THR A 233 16.76 -32.49 -24.40
CA THR A 233 16.07 -31.59 -25.31
C THR A 233 16.13 -30.15 -24.83
N LYS A 234 15.95 -29.22 -25.76
CA LYS A 234 15.63 -27.82 -25.51
C LYS A 234 14.64 -27.31 -26.56
N SER A 235 13.70 -26.46 -26.16
CA SER A 235 12.80 -25.70 -27.04
C SER A 235 13.40 -24.33 -27.35
N ASP A 236 13.12 -23.73 -28.52
CA ASP A 236 13.61 -22.38 -28.84
C ASP A 236 12.87 -21.31 -28.00
N GLU A 237 13.61 -20.33 -27.45
CA GLU A 237 13.17 -19.20 -26.56
C GLU A 237 11.99 -18.34 -27.07
N SER A 238 11.62 -18.42 -28.36
CA SER A 238 10.46 -17.67 -28.88
C SER A 238 9.19 -18.37 -28.44
N GLY A 239 8.72 -18.02 -27.24
CA GLY A 239 7.73 -18.72 -26.43
C GLY A 239 6.63 -19.44 -27.20
N VAL A 240 6.23 -20.60 -26.69
CA VAL A 240 5.19 -21.48 -27.24
C VAL A 240 3.88 -20.73 -27.54
N HIS A 241 3.64 -19.59 -26.86
CA HIS A 241 2.49 -18.68 -27.01
C HIS A 241 2.70 -17.53 -28.02
N SER A 242 3.83 -17.48 -28.75
CA SER A 242 4.18 -16.39 -29.69
C SER A 242 3.60 -16.55 -31.10
N GLY A 243 2.77 -17.57 -31.33
CA GLY A 243 2.20 -17.87 -32.65
C GLY A 243 3.22 -18.37 -33.68
N LEU A 244 4.39 -18.81 -33.23
CA LEU A 244 5.44 -19.40 -34.05
C LEU A 244 5.47 -20.94 -33.93
N PRO A 245 6.00 -21.67 -34.92
CA PRO A 245 6.16 -23.12 -34.82
C PRO A 245 7.09 -23.52 -33.68
N VAL A 246 6.67 -24.48 -32.86
CA VAL A 246 7.49 -25.03 -31.75
C VAL A 246 8.65 -25.82 -32.34
N ARG A 247 9.88 -25.57 -31.87
CA ARG A 247 11.10 -26.24 -32.34
C ARG A 247 11.78 -26.91 -31.16
N VAL A 248 12.06 -28.21 -31.28
CA VAL A 248 12.78 -28.99 -30.28
C VAL A 248 14.12 -29.42 -30.86
N ALA A 249 15.21 -29.09 -30.19
CA ALA A 249 16.58 -29.46 -30.56
C ALA A 249 17.24 -30.28 -29.44
N ALA A 250 18.30 -31.00 -29.77
CA ALA A 250 19.10 -31.73 -28.78
C ALA A 250 19.87 -30.72 -27.90
N SER A 251 19.74 -30.82 -26.57
CA SER A 251 20.50 -29.96 -25.63
C SER A 251 21.91 -30.50 -25.34
N ARG A 252 22.16 -31.77 -25.64
CA ARG A 252 23.49 -32.42 -25.59
C ARG A 252 23.60 -33.49 -26.68
N ASP A 253 24.78 -34.09 -26.82
CA ASP A 253 24.95 -35.30 -27.64
C ASP A 253 24.05 -36.44 -27.09
N ILE A 254 23.22 -37.03 -27.96
CA ILE A 254 22.31 -38.13 -27.63
C ILE A 254 22.80 -39.39 -28.33
N LYS A 255 22.96 -40.48 -27.59
CA LYS A 255 23.45 -41.75 -28.14
C LYS A 255 22.33 -42.55 -28.78
N LYS A 256 22.68 -43.33 -29.79
CA LYS A 256 21.79 -44.35 -30.34
C LYS A 256 21.23 -45.25 -29.22
N GLY A 257 19.91 -45.38 -29.21
CA GLY A 257 19.14 -46.17 -28.23
C GLY A 257 18.67 -45.36 -27.03
N GLU A 258 19.21 -44.16 -26.80
CA GLU A 258 18.82 -43.27 -25.70
C GLU A 258 17.41 -42.70 -25.93
N GLN A 259 16.65 -42.56 -24.84
CA GLN A 259 15.33 -41.94 -24.86
C GLN A 259 15.45 -40.42 -24.92
N ILE A 260 14.50 -39.78 -25.57
CA ILE A 260 14.40 -38.33 -25.66
C ILE A 260 13.55 -37.84 -24.49
N TYR A 261 14.15 -37.02 -23.63
CA TYR A 261 13.52 -36.48 -22.43
C TYR A 261 13.36 -34.96 -22.53
N THR A 262 12.20 -34.48 -22.10
CA THR A 262 11.93 -33.07 -21.79
C THR A 262 11.64 -32.91 -20.29
N THR A 263 11.14 -31.76 -19.81
CA THR A 263 10.98 -31.48 -18.37
C THR A 263 9.69 -30.70 -18.11
N TYR A 264 9.08 -30.92 -16.93
CA TYR A 264 7.87 -30.20 -16.49
C TYR A 264 8.17 -28.84 -15.86
N ASN A 265 9.37 -28.67 -15.29
CA ASN A 265 9.70 -27.56 -14.39
C ASN A 265 11.10 -26.96 -14.58
N MET A 266 11.96 -27.53 -15.43
CA MET A 266 13.33 -27.05 -15.68
C MET A 266 13.58 -26.64 -17.14
N CYS A 267 12.51 -26.26 -17.83
CA CYS A 267 12.53 -25.71 -19.18
C CYS A 267 12.97 -24.24 -19.16
N GLU A 268 13.60 -23.78 -20.23
CA GLU A 268 14.04 -22.38 -20.37
C GLU A 268 12.84 -21.40 -20.49
N ASP A 269 11.66 -21.91 -20.85
CA ASP A 269 10.46 -21.15 -21.22
C ASP A 269 9.21 -21.44 -20.37
N CYS A 270 9.33 -22.14 -19.23
CA CYS A 270 8.18 -22.51 -18.37
C CYS A 270 8.05 -21.70 -17.07
N GLY A 271 8.38 -20.41 -17.12
CA GLY A 271 7.95 -19.43 -16.11
C GLY A 271 8.49 -19.64 -14.69
N ALA A 272 9.79 -19.96 -14.54
CA ALA A 272 10.47 -20.12 -13.25
C ALA A 272 9.92 -21.23 -12.32
N ARG A 273 9.22 -22.24 -12.87
CA ARG A 273 8.70 -23.41 -12.12
C ARG A 273 9.75 -24.21 -11.35
N ARG A 274 11.05 -24.05 -11.64
CA ARG A 274 12.15 -24.77 -10.99
C ARG A 274 12.15 -24.66 -9.47
N GLU A 275 11.69 -23.53 -8.93
CA GLU A 275 11.78 -23.21 -7.50
C GLU A 275 10.51 -23.57 -6.72
N VAL A 276 9.37 -23.75 -7.40
CA VAL A 276 8.04 -23.86 -6.78
C VAL A 276 7.22 -25.08 -7.21
N TYR A 277 7.72 -25.88 -8.16
CA TYR A 277 7.01 -27.03 -8.72
C TYR A 277 7.90 -28.27 -8.64
N GLY A 278 7.47 -29.30 -7.92
CA GLY A 278 8.27 -30.50 -7.64
C GLY A 278 7.51 -31.81 -7.77
N SER A 279 8.04 -32.86 -7.14
CA SER A 279 7.44 -34.19 -7.13
C SER A 279 6.02 -34.24 -6.55
N PRO A 280 5.63 -33.41 -5.54
CA PRO A 280 4.24 -33.31 -5.11
C PRO A 280 3.28 -32.82 -6.20
N GLU A 281 3.60 -31.74 -6.90
CA GLU A 281 2.78 -31.19 -7.97
C GLU A 281 2.72 -32.16 -9.16
N ILE A 282 3.82 -32.84 -9.46
CA ILE A 282 3.84 -33.86 -10.52
C ILE A 282 2.89 -35.01 -10.19
N PHE A 283 2.86 -35.46 -8.93
CA PHE A 283 1.91 -36.48 -8.49
C PHE A 283 0.46 -36.01 -8.62
N ARG A 284 0.16 -34.78 -8.18
CA ARG A 284 -1.19 -34.19 -8.28
C ARG A 284 -1.66 -34.03 -9.73
N ASP A 285 -0.79 -33.54 -10.61
CA ASP A 285 -1.16 -33.03 -11.94
C ASP A 285 -0.97 -34.06 -13.06
N TYR A 286 -0.16 -35.10 -12.81
CA TYR A 286 0.08 -36.17 -13.78
C TYR A 286 -0.18 -37.59 -13.25
N GLY A 287 -0.38 -37.77 -11.94
CA GLY A 287 -0.85 -39.04 -11.35
C GLY A 287 0.22 -40.13 -11.26
N PHE A 288 1.49 -39.77 -11.14
CA PHE A 288 2.59 -40.70 -10.95
C PHE A 288 3.71 -40.12 -10.08
N VAL A 289 4.54 -40.99 -9.50
CA VAL A 289 5.73 -40.59 -8.72
C VAL A 289 6.92 -40.40 -9.65
N GLU A 290 7.54 -39.22 -9.59
CA GLU A 290 8.67 -38.86 -10.46
C GLU A 290 9.86 -39.84 -10.32
N GLN A 291 10.50 -40.17 -11.44
CA GLN A 291 11.79 -40.87 -11.44
C GLN A 291 12.91 -39.91 -11.04
N TYR A 292 14.00 -40.42 -10.46
CA TYR A 292 15.13 -39.58 -10.07
C TYR A 292 15.69 -38.72 -11.24
N PRO A 293 16.02 -37.44 -11.00
CA PRO A 293 15.99 -36.77 -9.70
C PRO A 293 14.57 -36.42 -9.22
N ARG A 294 14.34 -36.51 -7.91
CA ARG A 294 13.10 -36.12 -7.24
C ARG A 294 13.30 -34.81 -6.50
N THR A 295 12.32 -33.91 -6.58
CA THR A 295 12.37 -32.58 -5.97
C THR A 295 11.27 -32.46 -4.93
N TRP A 296 11.65 -32.21 -3.67
CA TRP A 296 10.72 -32.04 -2.56
C TRP A 296 10.74 -30.59 -2.10
N ILE A 297 9.56 -30.00 -1.96
CA ILE A 297 9.36 -28.61 -1.54
C ILE A 297 8.29 -28.63 -0.45
N PHE A 298 8.67 -28.23 0.76
CA PHE A 298 7.79 -28.12 1.91
C PHE A 298 7.58 -26.64 2.22
N ASN A 299 6.50 -26.08 1.67
CA ASN A 299 6.22 -24.64 1.75
C ASN A 299 5.93 -24.15 3.18
N ASP A 300 5.43 -25.02 4.04
CA ASP A 300 5.08 -24.71 5.44
C ASP A 300 6.31 -24.53 6.34
N ILE A 301 7.41 -25.21 6.01
CA ILE A 301 8.70 -25.11 6.71
C ILE A 301 9.79 -24.41 5.86
N ASN A 302 9.46 -23.93 4.67
CA ASN A 302 10.39 -23.27 3.73
C ASN A 302 11.65 -24.09 3.39
N VAL A 303 11.52 -25.41 3.31
CA VAL A 303 12.63 -26.31 2.97
C VAL A 303 12.39 -26.98 1.63
N GLY A 304 13.33 -26.81 0.70
CA GLY A 304 13.31 -27.45 -0.61
C GLY A 304 14.64 -28.10 -0.97
N PHE A 305 14.60 -29.34 -1.46
CA PHE A 305 15.80 -30.09 -1.84
C PHE A 305 15.56 -31.05 -2.99
N ARG A 306 16.65 -31.40 -3.68
CA ARG A 306 16.65 -32.37 -4.78
C ARG A 306 17.52 -33.57 -4.46
N VAL A 307 16.94 -34.74 -4.62
CA VAL A 307 17.63 -36.03 -4.47
C VAL A 307 17.89 -36.63 -5.84
N ASP A 308 19.11 -37.10 -6.10
CA ASP A 308 19.48 -37.81 -7.33
C ASP A 308 20.51 -38.93 -7.06
N GLU A 309 20.76 -39.75 -8.09
CA GLU A 309 21.79 -40.79 -8.08
C GLU A 309 23.19 -40.20 -7.85
N HIS A 310 23.87 -40.66 -6.80
CA HIS A 310 25.23 -40.30 -6.49
C HIS A 310 26.21 -41.05 -7.41
N SER A 311 27.29 -40.38 -7.83
CA SER A 311 28.26 -40.92 -8.80
C SER A 311 29.03 -42.16 -8.31
N GLU A 312 29.08 -42.36 -6.99
CA GLU A 312 29.71 -43.52 -6.36
C GLU A 312 28.67 -44.61 -6.02
N LYS A 313 29.01 -45.87 -6.27
CA LYS A 313 28.21 -47.03 -5.86
C LYS A 313 28.64 -47.52 -4.48
N THR A 314 27.74 -48.15 -3.75
CA THR A 314 28.11 -48.87 -2.52
C THR A 314 29.13 -49.98 -2.84
N LEU A 315 29.85 -50.45 -1.82
CA LEU A 315 30.80 -51.56 -1.94
C LEU A 315 30.16 -52.86 -2.50
N ASP A 316 28.83 -52.99 -2.36
CA ASP A 316 28.03 -54.12 -2.84
C ASP A 316 27.45 -53.89 -4.25
N GLY A 317 27.72 -52.73 -4.87
CA GLY A 317 27.34 -52.40 -6.24
C GLY A 317 25.96 -51.76 -6.39
N GLU A 318 25.31 -51.38 -5.29
CA GLU A 318 24.03 -50.68 -5.28
C GLU A 318 24.21 -49.18 -5.56
N THR A 319 23.23 -48.58 -6.23
CA THR A 319 23.20 -47.13 -6.52
C THR A 319 22.94 -46.36 -5.22
N MET A 320 23.78 -45.38 -4.91
CA MET A 320 23.55 -44.46 -3.79
C MET A 320 22.75 -43.26 -4.26
N PHE A 321 21.93 -42.68 -3.37
CA PHE A 321 21.21 -41.43 -3.61
C PHE A 321 21.70 -40.36 -2.64
N ALA A 322 21.77 -39.11 -3.09
CA ALA A 322 22.22 -37.99 -2.28
C ALA A 322 21.48 -36.70 -2.65
N VAL A 323 21.48 -35.73 -1.73
CA VAL A 323 21.07 -34.37 -2.05
C VAL A 323 22.08 -33.79 -3.04
N THR A 324 21.58 -33.34 -4.19
CA THR A 324 22.40 -32.73 -5.25
C THR A 324 22.23 -31.22 -5.32
N GLU A 325 21.14 -30.69 -4.76
CA GLU A 325 20.84 -29.27 -4.71
C GLU A 325 19.89 -28.97 -3.54
N TRP A 326 20.16 -27.90 -2.81
CA TRP A 326 19.21 -27.27 -1.88
C TRP A 326 18.55 -26.09 -2.61
N ILE A 327 17.23 -26.15 -2.75
CA ILE A 327 16.45 -25.19 -3.56
C ILE A 327 16.20 -23.90 -2.78
N THR A 328 15.94 -24.01 -1.48
CA THR A 328 15.66 -22.87 -0.59
C THR A 328 16.91 -22.36 0.14
N GLY A 329 18.10 -22.89 -0.18
CA GLY A 329 19.36 -22.64 0.54
C GLY A 329 19.75 -23.78 1.47
N GLU A 330 21.00 -23.79 1.95
CA GLU A 330 21.45 -24.82 2.89
C GLU A 330 20.66 -24.73 4.21
N PRO A 331 20.16 -25.86 4.74
CA PRO A 331 19.29 -25.86 5.90
C PRO A 331 20.07 -25.51 7.18
N ASN A 332 19.51 -24.59 7.96
CA ASN A 332 20.00 -24.25 9.30
C ASN A 332 19.49 -25.28 10.34
N ASP A 333 19.86 -25.11 11.62
CA ASP A 333 19.48 -26.07 12.67
C ASP A 333 17.96 -26.16 12.92
N GLU A 334 17.19 -25.10 12.64
CA GLU A 334 15.72 -25.07 12.72
C GLU A 334 15.10 -25.83 11.54
N ASP A 335 15.59 -25.59 10.32
CA ASP A 335 15.17 -26.31 9.11
C ASP A 335 15.39 -27.83 9.25
N ILE A 336 16.44 -28.24 9.98
CA ILE A 336 16.75 -29.65 10.27
C ILE A 336 15.73 -30.24 11.26
N GLU A 337 15.40 -29.53 12.34
CA GLU A 337 14.40 -29.96 13.32
C GLU A 337 13.02 -30.10 12.66
N ASP A 338 12.66 -29.16 11.79
CA ASP A 338 11.42 -29.19 11.03
C ASP A 338 11.36 -30.35 10.03
N LEU A 339 12.47 -30.66 9.33
CA LEU A 339 12.57 -31.85 8.49
C LEU A 339 12.47 -33.16 9.30
N GLU A 340 13.06 -33.22 10.50
CA GLU A 340 12.92 -34.37 11.41
C GLU A 340 11.47 -34.57 11.84
N ASN A 341 10.76 -33.48 12.18
CA ASN A 341 9.34 -33.52 12.51
C ASN A 341 8.49 -34.01 11.33
N LYS A 342 8.79 -33.52 10.11
CA LYS A 342 8.11 -34.01 8.90
C LYS A 342 8.34 -35.49 8.65
N LEU A 343 9.55 -36.01 8.91
CA LEU A 343 9.80 -37.44 8.79
C LEU A 343 8.96 -38.27 9.77
N VAL A 344 8.74 -37.77 10.99
CA VAL A 344 7.85 -38.43 11.97
C VAL A 344 6.42 -38.43 11.47
N GLU A 345 5.92 -37.28 11.01
CA GLU A 345 4.57 -37.09 10.50
C GLU A 345 4.27 -38.02 9.30
N ILE A 346 5.21 -38.10 8.34
CA ILE A 346 5.12 -39.00 7.19
C ILE A 346 4.95 -40.46 7.65
N ARG A 347 5.76 -40.90 8.63
CA ARG A 347 5.72 -42.28 9.12
C ARG A 347 4.44 -42.60 9.86
N GLU A 348 3.98 -41.70 10.72
CA GLU A 348 2.73 -41.86 11.46
C GLU A 348 1.53 -41.94 10.50
N ASN A 349 1.45 -41.03 9.53
CA ASN A 349 0.35 -41.03 8.56
C ASN A 349 0.40 -42.25 7.62
N LYS A 350 1.58 -42.76 7.31
CA LYS A 350 1.79 -43.95 6.47
C LYS A 350 1.28 -45.24 7.12
N GLU A 351 1.18 -45.33 8.46
CA GLU A 351 0.64 -46.51 9.16
C GLU A 351 -0.79 -46.87 8.70
N ILE A 352 -1.56 -45.90 8.19
CA ILE A 352 -2.89 -46.15 7.64
C ILE A 352 -2.88 -47.13 6.45
N LEU A 353 -1.75 -47.20 5.73
CA LEU A 353 -1.52 -48.10 4.61
C LEU A 353 -1.15 -49.53 5.05
N ASP A 354 -1.07 -49.81 6.35
CA ASP A 354 -0.92 -51.18 6.85
C ASP A 354 -2.27 -51.88 7.03
N ASP A 355 -3.39 -51.14 7.09
CA ASP A 355 -4.75 -51.66 7.28
C ASP A 355 -5.54 -51.73 5.96
N ARG A 356 -5.15 -52.67 5.09
CA ARG A 356 -5.84 -52.92 3.80
C ARG A 356 -7.31 -53.31 3.99
N ASP A 357 -7.65 -53.95 5.10
CA ASP A 357 -9.02 -54.44 5.37
C ASP A 357 -9.98 -53.27 5.69
N ALA A 358 -9.52 -52.21 6.35
CA ALA A 358 -10.31 -51.01 6.63
C ALA A 358 -10.70 -50.22 5.38
N PHE A 359 -9.97 -50.40 4.27
CA PHE A 359 -10.12 -49.69 3.01
C PHE A 359 -10.31 -50.65 1.83
N SER A 360 -11.09 -51.73 2.02
CA SER A 360 -11.30 -52.79 1.03
C SER A 360 -11.92 -52.32 -0.30
N ASP A 361 -12.57 -51.15 -0.29
CA ASP A 361 -13.22 -50.55 -1.46
C ASP A 361 -12.24 -49.74 -2.33
N VAL A 362 -10.99 -49.53 -1.89
CA VAL A 362 -9.95 -48.81 -2.65
C VAL A 362 -9.32 -49.73 -3.71
N PRO A 363 -9.41 -49.40 -5.01
CA PRO A 363 -8.76 -50.15 -6.09
C PRO A 363 -7.26 -50.33 -5.84
N GLU A 364 -6.72 -51.50 -6.21
CA GLU A 364 -5.30 -51.87 -6.04
C GLU A 364 -4.35 -50.82 -6.63
N LYS A 365 -4.65 -50.32 -7.83
CA LYS A 365 -3.84 -49.28 -8.48
C LYS A 365 -3.80 -47.94 -7.72
N GLU A 366 -4.92 -47.53 -7.10
CA GLU A 366 -4.97 -46.28 -6.32
C GLU A 366 -4.19 -46.44 -5.01
N TRP A 367 -4.32 -47.61 -4.39
CA TRP A 367 -3.56 -47.98 -3.20
C TRP A 367 -2.05 -47.99 -3.44
N ASP A 368 -1.61 -48.71 -4.48
CA ASP A 368 -0.19 -48.85 -4.82
C ASP A 368 0.44 -47.48 -5.12
N MET A 369 -0.31 -46.57 -5.77
CA MET A 369 0.16 -45.23 -6.10
C MET A 369 0.29 -44.33 -4.86
N ILE A 370 -0.65 -44.42 -3.89
CA ILE A 370 -0.53 -43.72 -2.60
C ILE A 370 0.69 -44.24 -1.84
N GLN A 371 0.87 -45.57 -1.81
CA GLN A 371 1.99 -46.20 -1.14
C GLN A 371 3.34 -45.79 -1.77
N GLU A 372 3.44 -45.84 -3.10
CA GLU A 372 4.64 -45.42 -3.83
C GLU A 372 5.00 -43.94 -3.57
N TYR A 373 3.99 -43.06 -3.48
CA TYR A 373 4.20 -41.65 -3.20
C TYR A 373 4.70 -41.39 -1.78
N MET A 374 4.07 -42.02 -0.77
CA MET A 374 4.48 -41.90 0.63
C MET A 374 5.87 -42.50 0.86
N ASP A 375 6.17 -43.64 0.23
CA ASP A 375 7.50 -44.26 0.25
C ASP A 375 8.57 -43.31 -0.32
N ALA A 376 8.28 -42.66 -1.45
CA ALA A 376 9.20 -41.73 -2.09
C ALA A 376 9.45 -40.46 -1.26
N MET A 377 8.43 -39.95 -0.57
CA MET A 377 8.54 -38.79 0.31
C MET A 377 9.39 -39.10 1.54
N GLU A 378 9.13 -40.23 2.20
CA GLU A 378 9.92 -40.71 3.34
C GLU A 378 11.39 -40.89 2.94
N GLU A 379 11.65 -41.58 1.83
CA GLU A 379 13.00 -41.81 1.30
C GLU A 379 13.73 -40.49 1.03
N GLY A 380 13.04 -39.51 0.44
CA GLY A 380 13.60 -38.19 0.14
C GLY A 380 14.07 -37.45 1.39
N VAL A 381 13.19 -37.34 2.39
CA VAL A 381 13.51 -36.65 3.66
C VAL A 381 14.60 -37.39 4.43
N GLU A 382 14.60 -38.73 4.44
CA GLU A 382 15.67 -39.51 5.05
C GLU A 382 17.05 -39.26 4.42
N ILE A 383 17.11 -39.17 3.09
CA ILE A 383 18.36 -38.90 2.37
C ILE A 383 18.85 -37.49 2.69
N ALA A 384 17.95 -36.51 2.78
CA ALA A 384 18.29 -35.14 3.17
C ALA A 384 18.92 -35.08 4.57
N LEU A 385 18.28 -35.68 5.57
CA LEU A 385 18.79 -35.72 6.94
C LEU A 385 20.14 -36.45 7.05
N LYS A 386 20.29 -37.61 6.39
CA LYS A 386 21.58 -38.34 6.35
C LYS A 386 22.69 -37.52 5.68
N TRP A 387 22.36 -36.77 4.63
CA TRP A 387 23.32 -35.90 3.95
C TRP A 387 23.80 -34.77 4.87
N ILE A 388 22.89 -34.14 5.61
CA ILE A 388 23.19 -33.10 6.61
C ILE A 388 24.13 -33.65 7.72
N GLU A 389 23.83 -34.84 8.25
CA GLU A 389 24.69 -35.50 9.25
C GLU A 389 26.11 -35.77 8.72
N SER A 390 26.23 -36.13 7.44
CA SER A 390 27.52 -36.43 6.80
C SER A 390 28.35 -35.20 6.42
N SER A 391 27.69 -34.08 6.10
CA SER A 391 28.32 -32.81 5.72
C SER A 391 28.80 -32.02 6.95
N LYS A 392 28.06 -32.07 8.08
CA LYS A 392 28.50 -31.57 9.40
C LYS A 392 29.77 -32.26 9.93
N ALA A 393 30.10 -33.46 9.45
CA ALA A 393 31.35 -34.16 9.78
C ALA A 393 32.56 -33.69 8.94
N SER A 394 32.36 -32.85 7.92
CA SER A 394 33.40 -32.40 6.98
C SER A 394 33.93 -30.99 7.21
N ASP A 395 33.36 -30.23 8.15
CA ASP A 395 33.90 -28.94 8.64
C ASP A 395 35.11 -29.16 9.56
N SER A 396 36.17 -29.68 8.96
CA SER A 396 37.49 -29.78 9.59
C SER A 396 38.15 -28.40 9.58
N CYS A 397 38.46 -27.91 10.78
CA CYS A 397 39.20 -26.67 11.00
C CYS A 397 40.41 -26.56 10.07
N VAL A 398 40.61 -25.37 9.48
CA VAL A 398 41.78 -25.10 8.65
C VAL A 398 43.05 -25.19 9.51
N GLU A 399 44.11 -25.79 8.95
CA GLU A 399 45.44 -25.91 9.57
C GLU A 399 45.98 -24.54 10.01
N ASN A 400 45.68 -24.11 11.24
CA ASN A 400 46.45 -23.21 12.12
C ASN A 400 45.77 -22.89 13.47
N GLY A 401 44.80 -23.70 13.93
CA GLY A 401 44.29 -23.59 15.30
C GLY A 401 43.44 -22.34 15.57
N THR A 402 42.69 -21.87 14.57
CA THR A 402 41.59 -20.92 14.79
C THR A 402 40.35 -21.50 14.12
N CYS A 403 39.44 -22.06 14.92
CA CYS A 403 38.10 -22.42 14.47
C CYS A 403 37.22 -21.21 14.83
N VAL A 404 36.73 -20.47 13.83
CA VAL A 404 35.74 -19.40 14.05
C VAL A 404 34.38 -20.08 14.00
N VAL A 405 33.64 -20.11 15.10
CA VAL A 405 32.22 -20.50 15.07
C VAL A 405 31.52 -19.51 14.14
N SER A 406 30.76 -20.00 13.15
CA SER A 406 30.01 -19.09 12.29
C SER A 406 29.13 -18.19 13.17
N LYS A 407 29.27 -16.88 12.99
CA LYS A 407 28.45 -15.87 13.65
C LYS A 407 26.98 -15.93 13.20
N ASP A 408 26.68 -16.71 12.16
CA ASP A 408 25.34 -16.79 11.55
C ASP A 408 24.30 -17.48 12.46
N ARG A 409 24.71 -18.14 13.56
CA ARG A 409 23.80 -18.88 14.44
C ARG A 409 22.97 -18.01 15.40
N TYR A 410 23.44 -16.81 15.74
CA TYR A 410 22.83 -15.90 16.72
C TYR A 410 22.91 -14.44 16.25
N THR A 411 21.84 -13.67 16.45
CA THR A 411 21.75 -12.27 16.02
C THR A 411 22.84 -11.40 16.67
N ASP A 412 23.53 -10.60 15.84
CA ASP A 412 24.56 -9.66 16.27
C ASP A 412 23.91 -8.38 16.82
N LEU A 413 23.81 -8.30 18.15
CA LEU A 413 23.16 -7.18 18.83
C LEU A 413 23.95 -5.85 18.76
N ASP A 414 25.20 -5.87 18.25
CA ASP A 414 25.99 -4.65 18.03
C ASP A 414 25.62 -3.93 16.72
N GLN A 415 24.97 -4.62 15.78
CA GLN A 415 24.50 -3.97 14.57
C GLN A 415 23.33 -3.04 14.90
N PRO A 416 23.28 -1.81 14.35
CA PRO A 416 22.11 -0.97 14.55
C PRO A 416 20.88 -1.66 13.95
N TYR A 417 19.77 -1.64 14.68
CA TYR A 417 18.46 -2.05 14.17
C TYR A 417 18.04 -1.06 13.07
N GLU A 418 18.40 -1.38 11.84
CA GLU A 418 17.98 -0.68 10.62
C GLU A 418 16.85 -1.48 9.96
N THR A 419 15.70 -1.58 10.60
CA THR A 419 14.50 -1.93 9.82
C THR A 419 13.97 -0.69 9.12
N GLU A 420 13.63 -0.89 7.86
CA GLU A 420 12.61 -0.14 7.14
C GLU A 420 11.29 -0.31 7.92
N LEU A 421 11.12 0.43 9.03
CA LEU A 421 9.89 0.52 9.81
C LEU A 421 8.65 0.82 8.94
N GLU A 422 8.85 1.26 7.69
CA GLU A 422 7.81 1.41 6.66
C GLU A 422 7.02 0.11 6.40
N GLU A 423 7.61 -1.09 6.48
CA GLU A 423 6.84 -2.34 6.33
C GLU A 423 5.88 -2.58 7.51
N TYR A 424 6.32 -2.29 8.75
CA TYR A 424 5.49 -2.43 9.97
C TYR A 424 4.24 -1.54 9.92
N TYR A 425 4.35 -0.36 9.32
CA TYR A 425 3.23 0.58 9.22
C TYR A 425 2.31 0.33 8.01
N SER A 426 2.61 -0.65 7.16
CA SER A 426 1.82 -0.98 5.97
C SER A 426 0.83 -2.14 6.16
N ALA A 427 0.85 -2.79 7.33
CA ALA A 427 0.13 -4.05 7.57
C ALA A 427 -1.38 -3.85 7.78
N ALA A 428 -2.17 -3.75 6.71
CA ALA A 428 -3.62 -3.51 6.73
C ALA A 428 -4.37 -4.02 7.99
N THR A 429 -5.12 -3.14 8.68
CA THR A 429 -5.93 -3.51 9.87
C THR A 429 -7.10 -4.43 9.59
N CYS A 430 -7.34 -4.79 8.33
CA CYS A 430 -8.37 -5.73 7.89
C CYS A 430 -8.04 -6.22 6.47
N ASP A 431 -8.84 -7.14 5.93
CA ASP A 431 -8.75 -7.49 4.52
C ASP A 431 -9.29 -6.36 3.61
N ILE A 432 -8.36 -5.52 3.13
CA ILE A 432 -8.63 -4.41 2.22
C ILE A 432 -8.58 -4.82 0.74
N THR A 433 -8.24 -6.09 0.43
CA THR A 433 -8.00 -6.54 -0.97
C THR A 433 -9.27 -6.52 -1.83
N GLN A 434 -10.46 -6.61 -1.22
CA GLN A 434 -11.74 -6.41 -1.89
C GLN A 434 -12.23 -4.95 -1.87
N GLN A 435 -11.61 -4.09 -1.05
CA GLN A 435 -12.13 -2.74 -0.77
C GLN A 435 -11.72 -1.70 -1.83
N PHE A 436 -10.56 -1.85 -2.48
CA PHE A 436 -10.24 -1.04 -3.67
C PHE A 436 -11.02 -1.47 -4.93
N ARG A 437 -11.86 -2.51 -4.83
CA ARG A 437 -12.81 -2.96 -5.85
C ARG A 437 -14.26 -2.72 -5.45
N VAL A 438 -14.54 -1.84 -4.47
CA VAL A 438 -15.92 -1.58 -3.97
C VAL A 438 -16.89 -1.19 -5.09
N PHE A 439 -16.40 -0.65 -6.20
CA PHE A 439 -17.24 -0.26 -7.33
C PHE A 439 -17.35 -1.34 -8.44
N ASP A 440 -16.60 -2.44 -8.37
CA ASP A 440 -16.58 -3.50 -9.40
C ASP A 440 -17.72 -4.52 -9.26
N ASP A 441 -18.45 -4.51 -8.14
CA ASP A 441 -19.54 -5.46 -7.86
C ASP A 441 -20.87 -5.10 -8.57
N GLY A 442 -20.90 -3.96 -9.26
CA GLY A 442 -22.05 -3.44 -10.00
C GLY A 442 -23.14 -2.81 -9.14
N THR A 443 -22.90 -2.57 -7.85
CA THR A 443 -23.85 -1.90 -6.94
C THR A 443 -23.80 -0.37 -7.02
N TYR A 444 -22.66 0.17 -7.43
CA TYR A 444 -22.46 1.59 -7.67
C TYR A 444 -22.61 1.91 -9.16
N GLU A 445 -23.41 2.93 -9.47
CA GLU A 445 -23.57 3.48 -10.82
C GLU A 445 -22.84 4.82 -10.92
N GLU A 446 -22.04 5.02 -11.97
CA GLU A 446 -21.43 6.32 -12.26
C GLU A 446 -22.52 7.36 -12.58
N ILE A 447 -22.61 8.43 -11.79
CA ILE A 447 -23.59 9.52 -11.95
C ILE A 447 -23.00 10.77 -12.60
N ASP A 448 -21.68 10.94 -12.54
CA ASP A 448 -20.96 12.03 -13.21
C ASP A 448 -19.48 11.65 -13.36
N SER A 449 -18.87 11.99 -14.49
CA SER A 449 -17.45 11.72 -14.76
C SER A 449 -16.89 12.80 -15.66
N PHE A 450 -15.76 13.38 -15.25
CA PHE A 450 -15.08 14.40 -16.02
C PHE A 450 -13.59 14.50 -15.70
N LYS A 451 -12.80 14.78 -16.75
CA LYS A 451 -11.36 15.02 -16.62
C LYS A 451 -11.05 16.50 -16.37
N SER A 452 -10.30 16.78 -15.31
CA SER A 452 -9.65 18.08 -15.11
C SER A 452 -8.28 18.12 -15.81
N GLN A 453 -7.50 19.18 -15.62
CA GLN A 453 -6.11 19.18 -16.10
C GLN A 453 -5.17 18.34 -15.24
N TYR A 454 -5.62 17.99 -14.04
CA TYR A 454 -4.80 17.33 -13.04
C TYR A 454 -5.13 15.84 -12.96
N GLN A 455 -6.43 15.51 -12.99
CA GLN A 455 -6.92 14.18 -12.64
C GLN A 455 -8.28 13.88 -13.30
N GLN A 456 -8.61 12.60 -13.40
CA GLN A 456 -9.96 12.12 -13.64
C GLN A 456 -10.77 12.22 -12.35
N ILE A 457 -12.02 12.68 -12.44
CA ILE A 457 -12.92 12.84 -11.28
C ILE A 457 -14.21 12.08 -11.59
N ASN A 458 -14.53 11.07 -10.79
CA ASN A 458 -15.77 10.31 -10.93
C ASN A 458 -16.61 10.41 -9.66
N PHE A 459 -17.93 10.46 -9.84
CA PHE A 459 -18.91 10.35 -8.76
C PHE A 459 -19.79 9.13 -9.03
N LEU A 460 -19.88 8.25 -8.03
CA LEU A 460 -20.64 7.01 -8.11
C LEU A 460 -21.72 6.99 -7.05
N TYR A 461 -22.86 6.38 -7.36
CA TYR A 461 -24.02 6.33 -6.47
C TYR A 461 -24.51 4.91 -6.32
N ASN A 462 -24.74 4.50 -5.07
CA ASN A 462 -25.39 3.25 -4.75
C ASN A 462 -26.86 3.51 -4.39
N ALA A 463 -27.77 2.98 -5.20
CA ALA A 463 -29.21 3.20 -5.02
C ALA A 463 -29.81 2.48 -3.80
N GLU A 464 -29.18 1.40 -3.32
CA GLU A 464 -29.65 0.64 -2.17
C GLU A 464 -29.26 1.30 -0.85
N THR A 465 -28.00 1.74 -0.73
CA THR A 465 -27.47 2.39 0.47
C THR A 465 -27.71 3.90 0.48
N ARG A 466 -27.99 4.50 -0.69
CA ARG A 466 -28.08 5.95 -0.93
C ARG A 466 -26.77 6.68 -0.63
N ASP A 467 -25.67 5.96 -0.78
CA ASP A 467 -24.32 6.46 -0.59
C ASP A 467 -23.78 6.97 -1.93
N THR A 468 -23.20 8.17 -1.89
CA THR A 468 -22.45 8.73 -3.01
C THR A 468 -20.97 8.64 -2.66
N CYS A 469 -20.14 8.27 -3.62
CA CYS A 469 -18.70 8.22 -3.48
C CYS A 469 -18.01 9.03 -4.57
N MET A 470 -16.83 9.54 -4.28
CA MET A 470 -15.94 10.20 -5.23
C MET A 470 -14.61 9.44 -5.29
N ASP A 471 -14.15 9.21 -6.50
CA ASP A 471 -12.77 8.81 -6.76
C ASP A 471 -12.03 9.90 -7.57
N LEU A 472 -10.70 9.89 -7.42
CA LEU A 472 -9.77 10.69 -8.22
C LEU A 472 -8.75 9.73 -8.82
N ASP A 473 -8.63 9.72 -10.14
CA ASP A 473 -7.80 8.76 -10.89
C ASP A 473 -7.98 7.31 -10.39
N ASP A 474 -9.25 6.88 -10.29
CA ASP A 474 -9.68 5.55 -9.84
C ASP A 474 -9.30 5.20 -8.39
N THR A 475 -8.85 6.18 -7.61
CA THR A 475 -8.59 6.05 -6.17
C THR A 475 -9.75 6.65 -5.38
N VAL A 476 -10.47 5.81 -4.62
CA VAL A 476 -11.57 6.26 -3.75
C VAL A 476 -11.04 7.30 -2.76
N GLN A 477 -11.62 8.50 -2.77
CA GLN A 477 -11.25 9.57 -1.84
C GLN A 477 -12.21 9.60 -0.66
N ILE A 478 -13.51 9.64 -0.94
CA ILE A 478 -14.54 9.84 0.08
C ILE A 478 -15.89 9.28 -0.37
N CYS A 479 -16.69 8.84 0.60
CA CYS A 479 -18.11 8.55 0.44
C CYS A 479 -18.92 9.31 1.49
N ASP A 480 -20.20 9.58 1.22
CA ASP A 480 -21.09 10.25 2.17
C ASP A 480 -21.18 9.48 3.50
N ALA A 481 -21.26 8.15 3.43
CA ALA A 481 -21.28 7.29 4.62
C ALA A 481 -19.96 7.29 5.40
N TYR A 482 -18.86 7.62 4.72
CA TYR A 482 -17.52 7.68 5.28
C TYR A 482 -17.22 9.05 5.93
N ARG A 483 -17.80 10.15 5.41
CA ARG A 483 -17.53 11.54 5.83
C ARG A 483 -17.17 11.78 7.31
N PRO A 484 -17.99 11.43 8.31
CA PRO A 484 -17.68 11.75 9.71
C PRO A 484 -16.48 10.98 10.25
N HIS A 485 -16.24 9.75 9.78
CA HIS A 485 -15.18 8.88 10.30
C HIS A 485 -13.78 9.42 9.99
N TYR A 486 -13.63 10.17 8.89
CA TYR A 486 -12.37 10.86 8.58
C TYR A 486 -12.35 12.28 9.15
N HIS A 487 -13.32 13.11 8.79
CA HIS A 487 -13.21 14.56 8.97
C HIS A 487 -13.46 15.04 10.40
N GLU A 488 -14.48 14.50 11.08
CA GLU A 488 -14.74 14.88 12.48
C GLU A 488 -13.56 14.48 13.35
N TYR A 489 -13.03 13.32 13.05
CA TYR A 489 -11.91 12.70 13.71
C TYR A 489 -10.65 13.55 13.42
N ALA A 490 -10.37 13.90 12.15
CA ALA A 490 -9.24 14.75 11.72
C ALA A 490 -9.19 16.10 12.44
N VAL A 491 -10.36 16.68 12.66
CA VAL A 491 -10.50 18.03 13.21
C VAL A 491 -10.72 18.01 14.73
N HIS A 492 -11.72 17.27 15.20
CA HIS A 492 -12.18 17.31 16.59
C HIS A 492 -11.36 16.41 17.51
N GLN A 493 -10.88 15.25 17.06
CA GLN A 493 -9.99 14.43 17.89
C GLN A 493 -8.66 15.14 18.11
N THR A 494 -8.10 15.77 17.07
CA THR A 494 -6.89 16.60 17.21
C THR A 494 -7.13 17.82 18.10
N ALA A 495 -8.24 18.54 17.93
CA ALA A 495 -8.49 19.74 18.73
C ALA A 495 -8.59 19.47 20.23
N ARG A 496 -8.91 18.25 20.67
CA ARG A 496 -8.98 17.88 22.10
C ARG A 496 -7.68 18.08 22.84
N PHE A 497 -6.54 18.01 22.15
CA PHE A 497 -5.23 18.28 22.73
C PHE A 497 -4.98 19.78 22.99
N MET A 498 -5.87 20.65 22.52
CA MET A 498 -5.76 22.10 22.62
C MET A 498 -6.78 22.70 23.60
N PRO A 499 -6.44 23.79 24.31
CA PRO A 499 -7.33 24.43 25.27
C PRO A 499 -8.62 24.99 24.65
N LYS A 500 -9.69 25.06 25.44
CA LYS A 500 -10.98 25.58 24.95
C LYS A 500 -10.85 27.01 24.41
N GLY A 501 -11.35 27.23 23.20
CA GLY A 501 -11.32 28.53 22.53
C GLY A 501 -9.96 28.94 21.95
N SER A 502 -8.98 28.04 21.89
CA SER A 502 -7.69 28.29 21.24
C SER A 502 -7.73 28.14 19.72
N ILE A 503 -8.71 27.41 19.16
CA ILE A 503 -8.83 27.16 17.72
C ILE A 503 -9.31 28.44 17.01
N LYS A 504 -8.38 29.24 16.51
CA LYS A 504 -8.66 30.54 15.87
C LYS A 504 -8.24 30.56 14.41
N ARG A 505 -7.11 29.94 14.07
CA ARG A 505 -6.51 29.95 12.74
C ARG A 505 -6.23 28.53 12.31
N VAL A 506 -6.93 28.09 11.26
CA VAL A 506 -6.76 26.75 10.70
C VAL A 506 -6.30 26.87 9.24
N LEU A 507 -5.37 26.02 8.82
CA LEU A 507 -5.00 25.87 7.42
C LEU A 507 -5.19 24.42 7.03
N PHE A 508 -5.84 24.17 5.90
CA PHE A 508 -5.91 22.85 5.30
C PHE A 508 -5.37 22.86 3.88
N VAL A 509 -4.73 21.75 3.49
CA VAL A 509 -4.14 21.55 2.16
C VAL A 509 -4.78 20.31 1.54
N GLY A 510 -5.23 20.41 0.30
CA GLY A 510 -6.19 19.47 -0.27
C GLY A 510 -7.58 19.74 0.30
N GLY A 511 -8.33 18.68 0.64
CA GLY A 511 -9.67 18.82 1.22
C GLY A 511 -10.67 19.51 0.28
N GLY A 512 -10.53 19.28 -1.03
CA GLY A 512 -11.41 19.83 -2.05
C GLY A 512 -12.88 19.46 -1.84
N ASP A 513 -13.19 18.37 -1.14
CA ASP A 513 -14.56 18.02 -0.73
C ASP A 513 -15.19 19.02 0.26
N SER A 514 -14.41 19.95 0.84
CA SER A 514 -14.84 20.97 1.80
C SER A 514 -15.39 20.42 3.13
N MET A 515 -15.15 19.16 3.45
CA MET A 515 -15.61 18.54 4.70
C MET A 515 -14.71 18.91 5.88
N LEU A 516 -13.38 19.01 5.70
CA LEU A 516 -12.49 19.62 6.72
C LEU A 516 -12.92 21.05 7.07
N LEU A 517 -13.29 21.84 6.06
CA LEU A 517 -13.83 23.19 6.25
C LEU A 517 -15.13 23.16 7.05
N HIS A 518 -16.06 22.25 6.70
CA HIS A 518 -17.32 22.11 7.42
C HIS A 518 -17.12 21.83 8.92
N GLU A 519 -16.24 20.89 9.26
CA GLU A 519 -15.94 20.57 10.67
C GLU A 519 -15.23 21.73 11.38
N THR A 520 -14.32 22.43 10.68
CA THR A 520 -13.62 23.60 11.22
C THR A 520 -14.56 24.78 11.52
N LEU A 521 -15.61 24.97 10.73
CA LEU A 521 -16.57 26.07 10.93
C LEU A 521 -17.45 25.91 12.18
N LYS A 522 -17.45 24.72 12.81
CA LYS A 522 -18.16 24.45 14.08
C LYS A 522 -17.53 25.16 15.29
N TYR A 523 -16.27 25.63 15.18
CA TYR A 523 -15.62 26.36 16.28
C TYR A 523 -16.01 27.84 16.30
N ASP A 524 -16.72 28.26 17.35
CA ASP A 524 -17.09 29.67 17.57
C ASP A 524 -15.88 30.60 17.71
N SER A 525 -14.73 30.08 18.14
CA SER A 525 -13.48 30.84 18.27
C SER A 525 -12.76 31.07 16.94
N LEU A 526 -13.20 30.45 15.84
CA LEU A 526 -12.55 30.54 14.55
C LEU A 526 -12.54 31.99 14.01
N GLU A 527 -11.35 32.50 13.72
CA GLU A 527 -11.10 33.82 13.15
C GLU A 527 -10.70 33.74 11.67
N LEU A 528 -9.99 32.68 11.27
CA LEU A 528 -9.54 32.44 9.89
C LEU A 528 -9.39 30.94 9.62
N VAL A 529 -9.87 30.49 8.47
CA VAL A 529 -9.55 29.19 7.88
C VAL A 529 -9.09 29.37 6.44
N VAL A 530 -7.94 28.78 6.10
CA VAL A 530 -7.33 28.88 4.77
C VAL A 530 -7.32 27.51 4.11
N GLY A 531 -7.94 27.39 2.94
CA GLY A 531 -7.91 26.18 2.11
C GLY A 531 -6.99 26.34 0.91
N LEU A 532 -5.99 25.47 0.79
CA LEU A 532 -5.09 25.38 -0.36
C LEU A 532 -5.49 24.16 -1.20
N GLU A 533 -6.14 24.39 -2.35
CA GLU A 533 -6.65 23.31 -3.20
C GLU A 533 -6.18 23.51 -4.65
N LEU A 534 -5.72 22.43 -5.29
CA LEU A 534 -5.22 22.49 -6.66
C LEU A 534 -6.37 22.65 -7.67
N ASP A 535 -7.44 21.88 -7.49
CA ASP A 535 -8.48 21.64 -8.47
C ASP A 535 -9.86 22.09 -7.97
N GLN A 536 -10.24 23.31 -8.35
CA GLN A 536 -11.55 23.86 -8.00
C GLN A 536 -12.73 23.03 -8.56
N LYS A 537 -12.51 22.16 -9.56
CA LYS A 537 -13.57 21.25 -10.04
C LYS A 537 -13.95 20.20 -9.00
N VAL A 538 -13.02 19.79 -8.12
CA VAL A 538 -13.32 18.88 -6.99
C VAL A 538 -14.31 19.56 -6.05
N VAL A 539 -14.02 20.80 -5.63
CA VAL A 539 -14.90 21.61 -4.77
C VAL A 539 -16.31 21.76 -5.34
N ARG A 540 -16.42 22.06 -6.63
CA ARG A 540 -17.72 22.22 -7.29
C ARG A 540 -18.47 20.90 -7.46
N GLY A 541 -17.76 19.84 -7.81
CA GLY A 541 -18.31 18.49 -7.90
C GLY A 541 -18.88 18.03 -6.55
N CYS A 542 -18.13 18.27 -5.47
CA CYS A 542 -18.54 17.93 -4.12
C CYS A 542 -19.74 18.76 -3.65
N PHE A 543 -19.84 20.06 -3.97
CA PHE A 543 -21.08 20.79 -3.70
C PHE A 543 -22.29 20.24 -4.48
N LYS A 544 -22.09 19.83 -5.74
CA LYS A 544 -23.13 19.24 -6.58
C LYS A 544 -23.61 17.89 -6.06
N HIS A 545 -22.69 17.04 -5.59
CA HIS A 545 -22.97 15.64 -5.30
C HIS A 545 -23.00 15.29 -3.80
N PHE A 546 -22.34 16.05 -2.93
CA PHE A 546 -22.36 15.87 -1.47
C PHE A 546 -23.06 17.00 -0.71
N GLY A 547 -23.37 18.11 -1.38
CA GLY A 547 -23.95 19.29 -0.73
C GLY A 547 -22.95 20.04 0.18
N THR A 548 -21.66 19.75 0.09
CA THR A 548 -20.63 20.41 0.90
C THR A 548 -20.35 21.81 0.39
N GLN A 549 -20.64 22.83 1.21
CA GLN A 549 -20.50 24.23 0.81
C GLN A 549 -19.04 24.68 0.93
N PRO A 550 -18.47 25.37 -0.08
CA PRO A 550 -17.13 25.95 0.04
C PRO A 550 -17.11 27.24 0.86
N HIS A 551 -18.27 27.78 1.26
CA HIS A 551 -18.40 28.99 2.06
C HIS A 551 -17.58 30.20 1.55
N PHE A 552 -17.51 30.42 0.23
CA PHE A 552 -16.83 31.59 -0.36
C PHE A 552 -17.31 32.94 0.19
N HIS A 553 -18.49 32.98 0.81
CA HIS A 553 -19.08 34.18 1.40
C HIS A 553 -18.80 34.38 2.89
N ASP A 554 -18.25 33.38 3.58
CA ASP A 554 -17.89 33.52 4.99
C ASP A 554 -16.56 34.28 5.09
N SER A 555 -16.56 35.41 5.81
CA SER A 555 -15.38 36.26 5.95
C SER A 555 -14.20 35.59 6.67
N ARG A 556 -14.45 34.48 7.36
CA ARG A 556 -13.42 33.67 8.01
C ARG A 556 -12.73 32.73 7.03
N VAL A 557 -13.30 32.49 5.84
CA VAL A 557 -12.83 31.48 4.89
C VAL A 557 -12.02 32.11 3.77
N GLU A 558 -10.83 31.58 3.52
CA GLU A 558 -9.99 31.96 2.41
C GLU A 558 -9.58 30.75 1.56
N TRP A 559 -10.04 30.72 0.32
CA TRP A 559 -9.59 29.72 -0.65
C TRP A 559 -8.47 30.26 -1.53
N TRP A 560 -7.44 29.43 -1.73
CA TRP A 560 -6.34 29.66 -2.65
C TRP A 560 -6.24 28.47 -3.60
N PHE A 561 -6.69 28.70 -4.84
CA PHE A 561 -6.67 27.67 -5.88
C PHE A 561 -5.35 27.68 -6.65
N GLY A 562 -4.68 26.53 -6.70
CA GLY A 562 -3.44 26.33 -7.42
C GLY A 562 -2.48 25.38 -6.70
N ASP A 563 -1.36 25.09 -7.35
CA ASP A 563 -0.28 24.24 -6.82
C ASP A 563 0.13 24.68 -5.41
N ALA A 564 0.18 23.74 -4.46
CA ALA A 564 0.52 24.02 -3.06
C ALA A 564 1.90 24.64 -2.90
N ALA A 565 2.90 24.19 -3.66
CA ALA A 565 4.25 24.75 -3.61
C ALA A 565 4.28 26.19 -4.13
N LYS A 566 3.51 26.50 -5.19
CA LYS A 566 3.34 27.88 -5.65
C LYS A 566 2.55 28.71 -4.63
N SER A 567 1.50 28.15 -4.04
CA SER A 567 0.65 28.83 -3.05
C SER A 567 1.44 29.23 -1.80
N LEU A 568 2.28 28.33 -1.28
CA LEU A 568 3.10 28.57 -0.10
C LEU A 568 4.07 29.74 -0.27
N LEU A 569 4.60 29.96 -1.48
CA LEU A 569 5.44 31.13 -1.78
C LEU A 569 4.66 32.45 -1.82
N MET A 570 3.34 32.37 -1.89
CA MET A 570 2.43 33.51 -2.09
C MET A 570 1.66 33.87 -0.83
N LEU A 571 1.64 32.99 0.17
CA LEU A 571 1.06 33.30 1.46
C LEU A 571 1.74 34.51 2.10
N PRO A 572 0.99 35.37 2.80
CA PRO A 572 1.56 36.49 3.54
C PRO A 572 2.61 36.02 4.55
N LYS A 573 3.70 36.77 4.75
CA LYS A 573 4.75 36.42 5.71
C LYS A 573 4.19 36.17 7.13
N GLU A 574 3.19 36.93 7.54
CA GLU A 574 2.56 36.84 8.87
C GLU A 574 1.73 35.57 9.07
N TYR A 575 1.51 34.77 8.02
CA TYR A 575 0.84 33.48 8.14
C TYR A 575 1.76 32.41 8.74
N PHE A 576 3.08 32.54 8.55
CA PHE A 576 4.08 31.62 9.08
C PHE A 576 4.20 31.77 10.61
N GLY A 577 4.05 30.65 11.33
CA GLY A 577 3.99 30.57 12.79
C GLY A 577 2.67 31.05 13.40
N SER A 578 1.57 31.09 12.62
CA SER A 578 0.30 31.70 13.02
C SER A 578 -0.89 30.75 13.08
N PHE A 579 -0.77 29.49 12.66
CA PHE A 579 -1.89 28.55 12.63
C PHE A 579 -1.91 27.64 13.87
N ASP A 580 -3.09 27.52 14.47
CA ASP A 580 -3.36 26.62 15.60
C ASP A 580 -3.41 25.17 15.11
N LEU A 581 -4.05 24.95 13.96
CA LEU A 581 -4.09 23.65 13.28
C LEU A 581 -3.63 23.79 11.83
N VAL A 582 -2.74 22.90 11.40
CA VAL A 582 -2.40 22.68 9.99
C VAL A 582 -2.79 21.26 9.64
N LEU A 583 -3.77 21.10 8.75
CA LEU A 583 -4.36 19.82 8.36
C LEU A 583 -3.94 19.50 6.92
N VAL A 584 -3.30 18.36 6.69
CA VAL A 584 -2.87 17.95 5.35
C VAL A 584 -3.66 16.73 4.93
N ASP A 585 -4.46 16.91 3.88
CA ASP A 585 -5.33 15.93 3.27
C ASP A 585 -4.92 15.73 1.81
N LEU A 586 -3.75 15.12 1.64
CA LEU A 586 -3.07 14.92 0.36
C LEU A 586 -2.44 13.53 0.31
N SER A 587 -2.36 12.98 -0.90
CA SER A 587 -1.55 11.79 -1.20
C SER A 587 -0.05 12.09 -1.19
N GLU A 588 0.76 11.04 -0.98
CA GLU A 588 2.20 11.15 -0.70
C GLU A 588 3.04 11.95 -1.72
N THR A 589 2.73 11.86 -3.02
CA THR A 589 3.61 12.35 -4.09
C THR A 589 3.89 13.86 -4.04
N VAL A 590 2.93 14.65 -3.55
CA VAL A 590 3.01 16.12 -3.55
C VAL A 590 3.96 16.66 -2.49
N MET A 591 4.18 15.90 -1.40
CA MET A 591 4.85 16.43 -0.21
C MET A 591 6.35 16.71 -0.40
N SER A 592 6.98 15.96 -1.31
CA SER A 592 8.40 16.09 -1.65
C SER A 592 8.70 17.21 -2.68
N PHE A 593 7.68 17.86 -3.23
CA PHE A 593 7.87 18.90 -4.24
C PHE A 593 8.53 20.14 -3.63
N LYS A 594 9.47 20.72 -4.36
CA LYS A 594 10.24 21.87 -3.89
C LYS A 594 9.43 23.15 -3.96
N VAL A 595 9.37 23.85 -2.83
CA VAL A 595 8.81 25.20 -2.69
C VAL A 595 9.92 26.21 -3.00
N THR A 596 11.05 26.08 -2.31
CA THR A 596 12.31 26.79 -2.57
C THR A 596 13.42 25.79 -2.95
N ASP A 597 14.64 26.26 -3.20
CA ASP A 597 15.78 25.36 -3.44
C ASP A 597 16.14 24.53 -2.18
N GLU A 598 15.66 24.95 -1.02
CA GLU A 598 15.88 24.36 0.30
C GLU A 598 14.66 23.54 0.74
N LEU A 599 13.51 24.20 0.82
CA LEU A 599 12.30 23.67 1.45
C LEU A 599 11.43 22.91 0.45
N ASP A 600 10.94 21.74 0.85
CA ASP A 600 9.79 21.13 0.20
C ASP A 600 8.45 21.61 0.79
N VAL A 601 7.33 21.03 0.32
CA VAL A 601 5.99 21.40 0.78
C VAL A 601 5.82 21.06 2.25
N LEU A 602 6.25 19.86 2.68
CA LEU A 602 6.10 19.42 4.07
C LEU A 602 6.84 20.36 5.02
N ASP A 603 8.11 20.63 4.71
CA ASP A 603 8.96 21.59 5.43
C ASP A 603 8.28 22.95 5.58
N SER A 604 7.78 23.49 4.47
CA SER A 604 7.13 24.80 4.42
C SER A 604 5.85 24.86 5.24
N LEU A 605 5.07 23.77 5.27
CA LEU A 605 3.87 23.69 6.09
C LEU A 605 4.18 23.64 7.59
N THR A 606 5.27 22.99 8.01
CA THR A 606 5.67 22.99 9.43
C THR A 606 5.96 24.40 9.96
N LEU A 607 6.39 25.31 9.08
CA LEU A 607 6.68 26.71 9.39
C LEU A 607 5.40 27.55 9.57
N LEU A 608 4.22 27.05 9.17
CA LEU A 608 2.93 27.73 9.38
C LEU A 608 2.37 27.49 10.78
N VAL A 609 2.71 26.36 11.39
CA VAL A 609 2.22 25.94 12.71
C VAL A 609 2.76 26.86 13.80
N LYS A 610 1.89 27.34 14.68
CA LYS A 610 2.28 28.03 15.92
C LYS A 610 3.17 27.14 16.80
N PRO A 611 3.94 27.72 17.74
CA PRO A 611 4.67 26.93 18.74
C PRO A 611 3.75 25.96 19.52
N ASP A 612 2.57 26.44 19.90
CA ASP A 612 1.52 25.68 20.61
C ASP A 612 0.42 25.14 19.69
N GLY A 613 0.69 25.06 18.38
CA GLY A 613 -0.21 24.46 17.39
C GLY A 613 0.07 22.98 17.16
N ILE A 614 -0.80 22.36 16.37
CA ILE A 614 -0.68 20.96 15.94
C ILE A 614 -0.67 20.88 14.42
N PHE A 615 0.29 20.14 13.88
CA PHE A 615 0.30 19.68 12.50
C PHE A 615 -0.31 18.29 12.44
N VAL A 616 -1.25 18.05 11.52
CA VAL A 616 -1.85 16.73 11.27
C VAL A 616 -1.68 16.35 9.82
N LYS A 617 -1.31 15.09 9.57
CA LYS A 617 -1.33 14.49 8.24
C LYS A 617 -1.88 13.06 8.31
N ASN A 618 -2.72 12.72 7.33
CA ASN A 618 -3.11 11.34 7.06
C ASN A 618 -1.93 10.52 6.48
N GLU A 619 -1.95 9.20 6.66
CA GLU A 619 -0.89 8.25 6.24
C GLU A 619 0.32 8.18 7.19
N VAL A 620 1.27 7.29 6.88
CA VAL A 620 2.40 6.93 7.73
C VAL A 620 3.56 7.92 7.55
N TYR A 621 3.59 8.96 8.37
CA TYR A 621 4.65 9.99 8.36
C TYR A 621 5.41 10.13 9.69
N PHE A 622 5.23 9.19 10.62
CA PHE A 622 5.75 9.28 11.99
C PHE A 622 7.28 9.46 12.03
N SER A 623 8.03 8.73 11.21
CA SER A 623 9.50 8.82 11.13
C SER A 623 9.97 10.22 10.72
N LYS A 624 9.31 10.85 9.74
CA LYS A 624 9.60 12.22 9.29
C LYS A 624 9.19 13.24 10.36
N PHE A 625 8.00 13.10 10.95
CA PHE A 625 7.51 14.01 11.98
C PHE A 625 8.39 14.00 13.23
N LYS A 626 8.87 12.82 13.64
CA LYS A 626 9.81 12.68 14.76
C LYS A 626 11.08 13.51 14.57
N ASN A 627 11.48 13.85 13.34
CA ASN A 627 12.62 14.72 13.03
C ASN A 627 12.23 16.20 12.83
N MET A 628 10.93 16.50 12.73
CA MET A 628 10.36 17.83 12.51
C MET A 628 9.83 18.49 13.78
N PHE A 629 9.28 17.67 14.69
CA PHE A 629 8.58 18.12 15.89
C PHE A 629 9.13 17.43 17.14
N PRO A 630 9.35 18.19 18.24
CA PRO A 630 9.69 17.63 19.53
C PRO A 630 8.71 16.59 20.05
N TYR A 631 7.41 16.82 19.91
CA TYR A 631 6.37 15.87 20.28
C TYR A 631 5.69 15.36 19.02
N THR A 632 5.68 14.04 18.84
CA THR A 632 5.00 13.39 17.73
C THR A 632 4.17 12.24 18.26
N ALA A 633 2.95 12.10 17.74
CA ALA A 633 2.08 10.96 18.00
C ALA A 633 1.54 10.42 16.66
N GLN A 634 1.43 9.10 16.55
CA GLN A 634 0.69 8.43 15.49
C GLN A 634 -0.54 7.78 16.12
N VAL A 635 -1.70 8.11 15.58
CA VAL A 635 -2.98 7.60 16.04
C VAL A 635 -3.74 6.93 14.91
N HIS A 636 -4.54 5.93 15.28
CA HIS A 636 -5.29 5.10 14.35
C HIS A 636 -6.72 4.97 14.77
N TRP A 637 -7.60 5.29 13.84
CA TRP A 637 -9.03 5.40 14.13
C TRP A 637 -9.73 4.29 13.39
N TYR A 638 -10.18 3.32 14.16
CA TYR A 638 -11.01 2.24 13.68
C TYR A 638 -12.36 2.75 13.20
N ASP A 639 -13.13 1.87 12.58
CA ASP A 639 -14.50 2.13 12.15
C ASP A 639 -14.65 2.89 10.82
N ASN A 640 -13.62 2.90 9.98
CA ASN A 640 -13.67 3.52 8.67
C ASN A 640 -14.36 2.60 7.64
N PRO A 641 -15.53 2.96 7.06
CA PRO A 641 -16.32 2.05 6.22
C PRO A 641 -15.61 1.46 4.98
N ILE A 642 -14.58 2.14 4.44
CA ILE A 642 -13.91 1.73 3.19
C ILE A 642 -12.52 1.14 3.43
N ILE A 643 -11.78 1.60 4.44
CA ILE A 643 -10.39 1.18 4.69
C ILE A 643 -10.16 0.62 6.09
N CYS A 644 -11.25 0.36 6.83
CA CYS A 644 -11.31 -0.17 8.21
C CYS A 644 -10.73 0.73 9.30
N SER A 645 -9.56 1.32 9.06
CA SER A 645 -8.95 2.32 9.92
C SER A 645 -8.27 3.41 9.12
N GLN A 646 -8.18 4.61 9.70
CA GLN A 646 -7.35 5.68 9.16
C GLN A 646 -6.16 5.97 10.08
N VAL A 647 -4.98 6.13 9.50
CA VAL A 647 -3.77 6.61 10.18
C VAL A 647 -3.72 8.13 10.15
N MET A 648 -3.41 8.75 11.29
CA MET A 648 -3.09 10.17 11.40
C MET A 648 -1.84 10.38 12.24
N VAL A 649 -0.91 11.17 11.72
CA VAL A 649 0.30 11.59 12.44
C VAL A 649 0.14 13.04 12.86
N MET A 650 0.39 13.30 14.14
CA MET A 650 0.31 14.61 14.77
C MET A 650 1.69 15.05 15.26
N GLY A 651 2.04 16.31 15.01
CA GLY A 651 3.28 16.91 15.47
C GLY A 651 3.03 18.25 16.18
N SER A 652 3.72 18.48 17.30
CA SER A 652 3.69 19.75 18.02
C SER A 652 5.05 20.10 18.62
N ARG A 653 5.31 21.40 18.81
CA ARG A 653 6.54 21.87 19.49
C ARG A 653 6.41 21.88 21.01
N THR A 654 5.20 22.06 21.54
CA THR A 654 4.98 22.18 22.98
C THR A 654 3.90 21.26 23.55
N ILE A 655 3.03 20.68 22.71
CA ILE A 655 1.95 19.80 23.19
C ILE A 655 2.49 18.38 23.35
N ASP A 656 2.65 17.97 24.60
CA ASP A 656 2.95 16.59 24.98
C ASP A 656 1.67 15.74 24.85
N PHE A 657 1.59 14.97 23.77
CA PHE A 657 0.49 14.07 23.46
C PHE A 657 0.30 12.95 24.49
N MET A 658 1.27 12.66 25.35
CA MET A 658 1.14 11.73 26.49
C MET A 658 0.58 12.37 27.76
N LYS A 659 0.62 13.71 27.89
CA LYS A 659 0.09 14.46 29.05
C LYS A 659 -1.14 15.36 28.82
N PRO A 660 -2.05 15.11 27.87
CA PRO A 660 -3.14 16.03 27.63
C PRO A 660 -4.33 15.70 28.53
N THR A 661 -4.69 16.65 29.37
CA THR A 661 -6.10 16.77 29.75
C THR A 661 -6.86 17.09 28.47
N LEU A 662 -7.62 16.12 27.94
CA LEU A 662 -8.44 16.33 26.77
C LEU A 662 -9.49 17.42 27.04
N THR A 663 -9.72 18.28 26.06
CA THR A 663 -10.68 19.37 26.15
C THR A 663 -11.93 19.06 25.35
N ASN A 664 -13.10 19.17 25.98
CA ASN A 664 -14.37 19.18 25.25
C ASN A 664 -14.61 20.59 24.69
N HIS A 665 -14.63 20.70 23.36
CA HIS A 665 -14.90 21.95 22.65
C HIS A 665 -16.39 22.20 22.39
N GLU A 666 -17.28 21.33 22.86
CA GLU A 666 -18.74 21.43 22.73
C GLU A 666 -19.21 21.52 21.25
N THR A 667 -18.55 20.74 20.37
CA THR A 667 -18.94 20.62 18.96
C THR A 667 -19.98 19.51 18.77
N ASP A 668 -20.95 19.73 17.89
CA ASP A 668 -21.93 18.70 17.51
C ASP A 668 -21.24 17.64 16.62
N ASN A 669 -20.93 16.47 17.18
CA ASN A 669 -20.23 15.37 16.50
C ASN A 669 -21.15 14.16 16.30
N LEU A 670 -20.93 13.41 15.22
CA LEU A 670 -21.62 12.15 14.93
C LEU A 670 -20.83 10.92 15.40
N VAL A 671 -19.51 10.91 15.18
CA VAL A 671 -18.63 9.76 15.43
C VAL A 671 -17.70 9.99 16.62
N VAL A 672 -17.15 11.20 16.75
CA VAL A 672 -16.23 11.51 17.85
C VAL A 672 -16.97 11.50 19.20
N ARG A 673 -16.72 10.47 20.01
CA ARG A 673 -17.40 10.19 21.29
C ARG A 673 -17.17 11.28 22.34
N GLU A 674 -18.15 11.60 23.17
CA GLU A 674 -18.00 12.53 24.30
C GLU A 674 -16.89 12.10 25.26
N LEU A 675 -16.21 13.07 25.91
CA LEU A 675 -15.10 12.75 26.82
C LEU A 675 -15.51 11.86 28.00
N ASP A 676 -16.76 11.95 28.47
CA ASP A 676 -17.27 11.12 29.57
C ASP A 676 -17.44 9.64 29.16
N ASP A 677 -17.48 9.34 27.86
CA ASP A 677 -17.61 7.99 27.29
C ASP A 677 -16.26 7.36 26.91
N ILE A 678 -15.15 8.11 27.03
CA ILE A 678 -13.80 7.65 26.74
C ILE A 678 -13.24 6.99 28.00
N GLY A 679 -13.09 5.67 27.94
CA GLY A 679 -12.49 4.89 29.04
C GLY A 679 -10.98 5.06 29.14
N ASP A 680 -10.33 5.22 27.98
CA ASP A 680 -8.89 5.31 27.79
C ASP A 680 -8.59 6.41 26.76
N ASN A 681 -7.76 7.40 27.12
CA ASN A 681 -7.42 8.53 26.24
C ASN A 681 -6.40 8.16 25.14
N PHE A 682 -5.82 6.97 25.22
CA PHE A 682 -4.75 6.44 24.39
C PHE A 682 -5.16 5.21 23.59
N GLU A 683 -6.45 4.82 23.61
CA GLU A 683 -6.98 3.66 22.85
C GLU A 683 -6.68 3.73 21.34
N LEU A 684 -6.37 4.92 20.80
CA LEU A 684 -6.07 5.15 19.40
C LEU A 684 -4.57 5.32 19.14
N TYR A 685 -3.70 5.29 20.16
CA TYR A 685 -2.26 5.52 20.00
C TYR A 685 -1.55 4.26 19.51
N HIS A 686 -0.76 4.43 18.46
CA HIS A 686 0.17 3.41 18.00
C HIS A 686 1.61 3.81 18.31
N ASP A 687 2.02 5.03 17.99
CA ASP A 687 3.37 5.51 18.32
C ASP A 687 3.37 6.86 19.01
N TYR A 688 4.41 7.08 19.79
CA TYR A 688 4.72 8.37 20.39
C TYR A 688 6.23 8.57 20.47
N ALA A 689 6.68 9.79 20.22
CA ALA A 689 8.08 10.14 20.41
C ALA A 689 8.23 11.56 20.95
N PHE A 690 9.12 11.69 21.93
CA PHE A 690 9.70 12.95 22.36
C PHE A 690 11.16 13.05 21.92
N ASN A 691 11.44 13.97 21.00
CA ASN A 691 12.80 14.26 20.53
C ASN A 691 13.04 15.78 20.53
N ALA A 692 13.54 16.30 21.64
CA ALA A 692 13.79 17.73 21.79
C ALA A 692 14.87 18.32 20.87
N THR A 693 15.62 17.49 20.13
CA THR A 693 16.57 17.96 19.11
C THR A 693 15.99 18.02 17.70
N SER A 694 14.70 17.71 17.54
CA SER A 694 14.01 17.67 16.24
C SER A 694 13.77 19.05 15.66
N HIS A 695 14.82 19.61 15.08
CA HIS A 695 14.83 20.90 14.38
C HIS A 695 15.60 20.82 13.08
N HIS A 696 15.49 19.72 12.34
CA HIS A 696 16.32 19.50 11.15
C HIS A 696 16.28 20.70 10.17
N LEU A 697 15.12 21.38 10.07
CA LEU A 697 14.96 22.60 9.30
C LEU A 697 15.94 23.71 9.70
N CYS A 698 16.22 23.92 10.99
CA CYS A 698 16.97 25.08 11.48
C CYS A 698 18.47 24.85 11.65
N ASP A 699 18.91 23.60 11.58
CA ASP A 699 20.33 23.25 11.68
C ASP A 699 21.01 23.23 10.30
N ASP A 700 20.27 22.98 9.22
CA ASP A 700 20.82 22.81 7.88
C ASP A 700 20.90 24.09 7.03
N PHE A 701 20.07 25.11 7.25
CA PHE A 701 19.93 26.24 6.30
C PHE A 701 20.18 27.66 6.85
N ALA A 702 20.78 27.80 8.04
CA ALA A 702 20.95 29.09 8.74
C ALA A 702 21.72 30.19 7.95
N ASP A 703 22.59 29.82 7.01
CA ASP A 703 23.60 30.71 6.44
C ASP A 703 23.32 31.24 5.01
N LYS A 704 22.18 30.89 4.36
CA LYS A 704 21.94 31.31 2.97
C LYS A 704 21.47 32.77 2.83
N GLU A 705 21.90 33.45 1.77
CA GLU A 705 21.48 34.83 1.44
C GLU A 705 20.22 34.85 0.57
N ALA A 706 19.46 35.95 0.65
CA ALA A 706 18.29 36.16 -0.20
C ALA A 706 18.70 36.22 -1.67
N ASP A 707 17.83 35.68 -2.53
CA ASP A 707 18.11 35.56 -3.96
C ASP A 707 18.32 36.96 -4.59
N SER A 708 19.45 37.14 -5.27
CA SER A 708 19.83 38.44 -5.85
C SER A 708 19.25 38.66 -7.25
N THR A 709 18.65 37.61 -7.83
CA THR A 709 18.09 37.59 -9.18
C THR A 709 16.62 37.18 -9.15
N GLN A 710 15.78 37.89 -9.90
CA GLN A 710 14.39 37.49 -10.08
C GLN A 710 14.34 36.23 -10.97
N ASN A 711 14.08 35.08 -10.36
CA ASN A 711 13.99 33.79 -11.05
C ASN A 711 12.54 33.41 -11.40
N ARG A 712 11.57 34.05 -10.75
CA ARG A 712 10.13 33.79 -10.91
C ARG A 712 9.36 35.12 -10.94
N SER A 713 8.16 35.12 -11.51
CA SER A 713 7.25 36.26 -11.43
C SER A 713 5.85 35.78 -11.09
N PRO A 714 5.54 35.59 -9.80
CA PRO A 714 4.23 35.09 -9.43
C PRO A 714 3.19 36.23 -9.42
N GLY A 715 1.92 35.86 -9.43
CA GLY A 715 0.77 36.75 -9.35
C GLY A 715 -0.36 36.09 -8.56
N VAL A 716 -1.33 36.89 -8.14
CA VAL A 716 -2.56 36.37 -7.51
C VAL A 716 -3.75 37.05 -8.14
N LEU A 717 -4.68 36.24 -8.64
CA LEU A 717 -5.99 36.67 -9.11
C LEU A 717 -7.00 36.43 -7.97
N MET A 718 -7.51 37.51 -7.39
CA MET A 718 -8.64 37.45 -6.46
C MET A 718 -9.93 37.66 -7.21
N VAL A 719 -10.84 36.72 -7.06
CA VAL A 719 -12.22 36.81 -7.53
C VAL A 719 -13.07 37.36 -6.38
N VAL A 720 -13.84 38.41 -6.65
CA VAL A 720 -14.79 39.00 -5.69
C VAL A 720 -16.14 39.19 -6.36
N GLU A 721 -17.16 38.49 -5.91
CA GLU A 721 -18.54 38.64 -6.36
C GLU A 721 -19.29 39.50 -5.36
N VAL A 722 -19.69 40.72 -5.74
CA VAL A 722 -20.41 41.64 -4.85
C VAL A 722 -21.89 41.65 -5.21
N GLU A 723 -22.72 41.20 -4.28
CA GLU A 723 -24.17 41.17 -4.40
C GLU A 723 -24.82 42.31 -3.60
N ASN A 724 -26.10 42.60 -3.89
CA ASN A 724 -26.90 43.63 -3.22
C ASN A 724 -26.27 45.03 -3.27
N VAL A 725 -25.67 45.37 -4.42
CA VAL A 725 -24.93 46.61 -4.60
C VAL A 725 -25.86 47.82 -4.63
N GLU A 726 -25.58 48.81 -3.77
CA GLU A 726 -26.34 50.05 -3.66
C GLU A 726 -25.75 51.20 -4.49
N GLY A 727 -26.62 51.97 -5.14
CA GLY A 727 -26.23 53.19 -5.86
C GLY A 727 -26.04 53.02 -7.38
N ASP A 728 -25.41 54.03 -8.00
CA ASP A 728 -25.22 54.06 -9.46
C ASP A 728 -24.00 53.23 -9.88
N ILE A 729 -24.30 52.06 -10.47
CA ILE A 729 -23.33 51.09 -11.03
C ILE A 729 -23.27 51.11 -12.56
N LYS A 730 -23.68 52.22 -13.19
CA LYS A 730 -23.45 52.47 -14.63
C LYS A 730 -21.97 52.63 -14.93
N ALA A 731 -21.55 52.23 -16.13
CA ALA A 731 -20.14 51.95 -16.38
C ALA A 731 -19.20 53.14 -16.19
N GLU A 732 -19.54 54.33 -16.73
CA GLU A 732 -18.69 55.53 -16.58
C GLU A 732 -18.58 55.99 -15.12
N SER A 733 -19.70 55.99 -14.40
CA SER A 733 -19.79 56.38 -12.99
C SER A 733 -18.99 55.42 -12.11
N LEU A 734 -19.17 54.12 -12.34
CA LEU A 734 -18.52 53.05 -11.61
C LEU A 734 -17.00 53.03 -11.85
N GLN A 735 -16.58 53.14 -13.11
CA GLN A 735 -15.17 53.19 -13.49
C GLN A 735 -14.44 54.31 -12.75
N LYS A 736 -15.01 55.52 -12.73
CA LYS A 736 -14.43 56.67 -12.05
C LYS A 736 -14.28 56.44 -10.55
N LYS A 737 -15.33 55.95 -9.87
CA LYS A 737 -15.29 55.65 -8.43
C LYS A 737 -14.22 54.62 -8.09
N MET A 738 -14.14 53.53 -8.86
CA MET A 738 -13.13 52.48 -8.63
C MET A 738 -11.71 53.01 -8.85
N ALA A 739 -11.46 53.76 -9.94
CA ALA A 739 -10.16 54.34 -10.23
C ALA A 739 -9.70 55.36 -9.15
N GLU A 740 -10.61 56.22 -8.68
CA GLU A 740 -10.34 57.17 -7.59
C GLU A 740 -10.04 56.45 -6.27
N SER A 741 -10.77 55.36 -5.97
CA SER A 741 -10.58 54.57 -4.74
C SER A 741 -9.25 53.81 -4.75
N LEU A 742 -8.91 53.16 -5.87
CA LEU A 742 -7.61 52.49 -6.05
C LEU A 742 -6.45 53.48 -5.95
N SER A 743 -6.58 54.66 -6.59
CA SER A 743 -5.56 55.71 -6.48
C SER A 743 -5.43 56.23 -5.04
N GLY A 744 -6.55 56.32 -4.31
CA GLY A 744 -6.58 56.68 -2.89
C GLY A 744 -5.88 55.66 -1.98
N ALA A 745 -5.97 54.37 -2.30
CA ALA A 745 -5.22 53.27 -1.68
C ALA A 745 -3.74 53.19 -2.14
N GLY A 746 -3.33 54.09 -3.04
CA GLY A 746 -1.94 54.22 -3.50
C GLY A 746 -1.55 53.31 -4.66
N PHE A 747 -2.51 52.74 -5.39
CA PHE A 747 -2.25 52.06 -6.66
C PHE A 747 -2.03 53.07 -7.79
N LYS A 748 -1.17 52.74 -8.76
CA LYS A 748 -0.86 53.63 -9.89
C LYS A 748 -1.77 53.29 -11.07
N VAL A 749 -2.94 53.91 -11.08
CA VAL A 749 -3.96 53.68 -12.12
C VAL A 749 -3.60 54.38 -13.43
N GLU A 750 -3.64 53.65 -14.54
CA GLU A 750 -3.48 54.22 -15.87
C GLU A 750 -4.70 55.07 -16.28
N PRO A 751 -4.54 56.18 -17.01
CA PRO A 751 -5.65 57.07 -17.38
C PRO A 751 -6.69 56.42 -18.31
N THR A 752 -6.31 55.35 -19.00
CA THR A 752 -7.13 54.72 -20.04
C THR A 752 -7.83 53.50 -19.46
N ALA A 753 -9.08 53.67 -19.04
CA ALA A 753 -9.96 52.55 -18.72
C ALA A 753 -10.77 52.16 -19.95
N TYR A 754 -11.03 50.86 -20.09
CA TYR A 754 -11.76 50.31 -21.22
C TYR A 754 -13.16 49.91 -20.77
N ILE A 755 -14.19 50.45 -21.43
CA ILE A 755 -15.60 50.29 -21.07
C ILE A 755 -16.36 49.71 -22.26
N VAL A 756 -17.09 48.63 -22.02
CA VAL A 756 -18.08 48.07 -22.95
C VAL A 756 -19.41 47.97 -22.24
N GLU A 757 -20.47 48.46 -22.88
CA GLU A 757 -21.84 48.36 -22.40
C GLU A 757 -22.68 47.58 -23.41
N ASP A 758 -23.46 46.62 -22.92
CA ASP A 758 -24.50 45.93 -23.70
C ASP A 758 -25.77 45.79 -22.85
N GLY A 759 -26.76 46.65 -23.12
CA GLY A 759 -28.01 46.70 -22.35
C GLY A 759 -27.78 47.03 -20.87
N SER A 760 -28.16 46.10 -19.99
CA SER A 760 -28.00 46.20 -18.53
C SER A 760 -26.61 45.82 -18.03
N ASN A 761 -25.76 45.27 -18.90
CA ASN A 761 -24.48 44.67 -18.56
C ASN A 761 -23.34 45.59 -19.00
N SER A 762 -22.27 45.63 -18.21
CA SER A 762 -21.06 46.36 -18.57
C SER A 762 -19.79 45.65 -18.11
N ILE A 763 -18.71 45.88 -18.85
CA ILE A 763 -17.36 45.41 -18.55
C ILE A 763 -16.45 46.63 -18.49
N ILE A 764 -15.69 46.74 -17.41
CA ILE A 764 -14.77 47.82 -17.14
C ILE A 764 -13.41 47.22 -16.82
N THR A 765 -12.38 47.58 -17.60
CA THR A 765 -11.00 47.20 -17.31
C THR A 765 -10.22 48.41 -16.84
N ILE A 766 -9.60 48.31 -15.66
CA ILE A 766 -8.70 49.30 -15.07
C ILE A 766 -7.31 48.70 -14.98
N MET A 767 -6.35 49.29 -15.68
CA MET A 767 -4.94 48.90 -15.60
C MET A 767 -4.22 49.69 -14.52
N MET A 768 -3.31 49.04 -13.82
CA MET A 768 -2.45 49.61 -12.78
C MET A 768 -1.00 49.16 -13.01
N ALA A 769 -0.03 49.89 -12.47
CA ALA A 769 1.36 49.43 -12.51
C ALA A 769 1.57 48.12 -11.75
N GLU A 770 0.75 47.89 -10.72
CA GLU A 770 0.79 46.72 -9.85
C GLU A 770 -0.05 45.53 -10.35
N GLY A 771 -0.93 45.74 -11.33
CA GLY A 771 -1.93 44.74 -11.71
C GLY A 771 -3.04 45.26 -12.62
N TYR A 772 -4.16 44.54 -12.67
CA TYR A 772 -5.40 45.00 -13.30
C TYR A 772 -6.63 44.67 -12.47
N VAL A 773 -7.72 45.39 -12.74
CA VAL A 773 -9.06 45.06 -12.27
C VAL A 773 -10.00 44.96 -13.45
N VAL A 774 -10.72 43.83 -13.58
CA VAL A 774 -11.88 43.71 -14.47
C VAL A 774 -13.14 43.70 -13.63
N ALA A 775 -14.01 44.69 -13.83
CA ALA A 775 -15.31 44.76 -13.20
C ALA A 775 -16.41 44.45 -14.21
N ARG A 776 -17.33 43.56 -13.84
CA ARG A 776 -18.52 43.17 -14.59
C ARG A 776 -19.74 43.60 -13.81
N SER A 777 -20.45 44.62 -14.29
CA SER A 777 -21.64 45.14 -13.61
C SER A 777 -22.91 44.71 -14.34
N MET A 778 -23.90 44.22 -13.57
CA MET A 778 -25.24 43.90 -14.04
C MET A 778 -26.26 44.74 -13.28
N THR A 779 -26.73 45.81 -13.92
CA THR A 779 -27.63 46.79 -13.29
C THR A 779 -28.96 46.19 -12.84
N ASP A 780 -29.52 45.25 -13.60
CA ASP A 780 -30.79 44.60 -13.28
C ASP A 780 -30.72 43.64 -12.08
N LEU A 781 -29.51 43.16 -11.74
CA LEU A 781 -29.28 42.22 -10.65
C LEU A 781 -28.65 42.88 -9.41
N HIS A 782 -28.34 44.19 -9.46
CA HIS A 782 -27.60 44.87 -8.40
C HIS A 782 -26.30 44.12 -8.03
N TYR A 783 -25.55 43.71 -9.04
CA TYR A 783 -24.39 42.83 -8.90
C TYR A 783 -23.16 43.39 -9.63
N VAL A 784 -22.00 43.26 -8.99
CA VAL A 784 -20.70 43.57 -9.59
C VAL A 784 -19.71 42.45 -9.29
N GLY A 785 -19.27 41.74 -10.32
CA GLY A 785 -18.15 40.80 -10.23
C GLY A 785 -16.83 41.49 -10.52
N LEU A 786 -15.81 41.25 -9.69
CA LEU A 786 -14.48 41.83 -9.80
C LEU A 786 -13.44 40.71 -9.96
N ASP A 787 -12.50 40.91 -10.86
CA ASP A 787 -11.25 40.16 -10.95
C ASP A 787 -10.11 41.12 -10.63
N ILE A 788 -9.45 40.92 -9.50
CA ILE A 788 -8.35 41.76 -9.02
C ILE A 788 -7.07 40.93 -9.17
N HIS A 789 -6.30 41.20 -10.23
CA HIS A 789 -5.04 40.49 -10.47
C HIS A 789 -3.87 41.40 -10.14
N LEU A 790 -3.07 41.03 -9.14
CA LEU A 790 -1.82 41.73 -8.78
C LEU A 790 -0.59 40.88 -9.09
N TRP A 791 0.44 41.51 -9.69
CA TRP A 791 1.78 40.95 -9.90
C TRP A 791 2.87 41.67 -9.09
N SER A 792 2.52 42.73 -8.37
CA SER A 792 3.36 43.39 -7.38
C SER A 792 2.52 44.08 -6.32
N SER A 793 3.13 44.49 -5.20
CA SER A 793 2.40 45.02 -4.03
C SER A 793 1.29 44.09 -3.56
N MET A 794 1.58 42.78 -3.53
CA MET A 794 0.61 41.74 -3.18
C MET A 794 0.11 41.86 -1.74
N ASP A 795 0.91 42.46 -0.86
CA ASP A 795 0.53 42.85 0.51
C ASP A 795 -0.70 43.76 0.56
N LYS A 796 -1.04 44.42 -0.55
CA LYS A 796 -2.20 45.31 -0.66
C LYS A 796 -3.46 44.65 -1.23
N GLN A 797 -3.48 43.34 -1.44
CA GLN A 797 -4.62 42.67 -2.06
C GLN A 797 -5.91 42.85 -1.24
N GLU A 798 -5.82 42.75 0.09
CA GLU A 798 -6.94 43.00 1.01
C GLU A 798 -7.40 44.47 1.02
N GLU A 799 -6.47 45.41 0.89
CA GLU A 799 -6.79 46.83 0.77
C GLU A 799 -7.54 47.10 -0.55
N ALA A 800 -7.07 46.54 -1.66
CA ALA A 800 -7.73 46.65 -2.97
C ALA A 800 -9.16 46.10 -2.92
N LYS A 801 -9.34 44.91 -2.32
CA LYS A 801 -10.64 44.29 -2.08
C LYS A 801 -11.58 45.23 -1.33
N ALA A 802 -11.15 45.72 -0.16
CA ALA A 802 -11.98 46.55 0.71
C ALA A 802 -12.40 47.87 0.05
N VAL A 803 -11.47 48.58 -0.61
CA VAL A 803 -11.80 49.85 -1.27
C VAL A 803 -12.69 49.65 -2.49
N LEU A 804 -12.55 48.53 -3.21
CA LEU A 804 -13.39 48.23 -4.36
C LEU A 804 -14.82 47.83 -3.95
N ILE A 805 -14.99 46.99 -2.93
CA ILE A 805 -16.32 46.65 -2.38
C ILE A 805 -17.06 47.94 -1.98
N THR A 806 -16.36 48.84 -1.29
CA THR A 806 -16.92 50.14 -0.91
C THR A 806 -17.24 51.01 -2.13
N ALA A 807 -16.35 51.04 -3.13
CA ALA A 807 -16.51 51.87 -4.33
C ALA A 807 -17.70 51.44 -5.20
N VAL A 808 -17.98 50.13 -5.26
CA VAL A 808 -19.14 49.61 -5.98
C VAL A 808 -20.44 49.85 -5.21
N GLY A 809 -20.37 50.01 -3.89
CA GLY A 809 -21.53 50.20 -3.01
C GLY A 809 -22.03 48.90 -2.37
N GLY A 810 -21.14 47.93 -2.17
CA GLY A 810 -21.45 46.65 -1.50
C GLY A 810 -21.11 46.65 -0.01
N SER A 811 -21.48 45.57 0.66
CA SER A 811 -21.08 45.25 2.04
C SER A 811 -20.21 44.00 2.05
N ILE A 812 -19.37 43.83 3.08
CA ILE A 812 -18.59 42.60 3.29
C ILE A 812 -19.50 41.39 3.59
N ASP A 813 -20.74 41.61 4.03
CA ASP A 813 -21.70 40.53 4.32
C ASP A 813 -22.37 39.97 3.04
N SER A 814 -22.12 40.59 1.88
CA SER A 814 -22.75 40.23 0.61
C SER A 814 -21.73 39.98 -0.49
N VAL A 815 -20.55 39.46 -0.13
CA VAL A 815 -19.51 39.08 -1.09
C VAL A 815 -19.19 37.60 -1.04
N SER A 816 -18.86 37.03 -2.19
CA SER A 816 -18.14 35.74 -2.28
C SER A 816 -16.72 35.99 -2.80
N ILE A 817 -15.72 35.39 -2.16
CA ILE A 817 -14.30 35.62 -2.44
C ILE A 817 -13.54 34.30 -2.53
N TYR A 818 -12.63 34.22 -3.48
CA TYR A 818 -11.56 33.21 -3.49
C TYR A 818 -10.37 33.74 -4.32
N ARG A 819 -9.21 33.11 -4.15
CA ARG A 819 -7.97 33.47 -4.86
C ARG A 819 -7.53 32.33 -5.75
N ILE A 820 -6.83 32.69 -6.81
CA ILE A 820 -6.22 31.76 -7.76
C ILE A 820 -4.76 32.19 -7.88
N ILE A 821 -3.84 31.27 -7.67
CA ILE A 821 -2.42 31.50 -7.95
C ILE A 821 -2.28 31.69 -9.45
N ALA A 822 -1.71 32.81 -9.87
CA ALA A 822 -1.53 33.20 -11.25
C ALA A 822 -0.06 33.56 -11.55
N GLY A 823 0.28 33.77 -12.82
CA GLY A 823 1.56 34.37 -13.19
C GLY A 823 1.55 35.89 -13.02
N GLY A 824 2.75 36.46 -12.99
CA GLY A 824 2.99 37.88 -12.77
C GLY A 824 3.79 38.51 -13.91
N MET A 825 4.66 39.45 -13.54
CA MET A 825 5.46 40.21 -14.48
C MET A 825 6.93 40.28 -14.04
N PHE A 826 7.85 39.90 -14.92
CA PHE A 826 9.28 40.08 -14.66
C PHE A 826 9.72 41.54 -14.90
N GLY A 827 10.84 41.92 -14.28
CA GLY A 827 11.45 43.23 -14.48
C GLY A 827 10.77 44.35 -13.71
N ILE A 828 9.89 44.01 -12.77
CA ILE A 828 9.22 44.98 -11.90
C ILE A 828 10.16 45.45 -10.80
N ASN A 829 10.42 46.75 -10.67
CA ASN A 829 11.40 47.29 -9.72
C ASN A 829 11.12 46.98 -8.23
N SER A 830 9.88 46.61 -7.87
CA SER A 830 9.50 46.30 -6.47
C SER A 830 9.65 44.82 -6.10
N TRP A 831 10.04 43.93 -7.02
CA TRP A 831 9.97 42.48 -6.81
C TRP A 831 10.66 41.99 -5.52
N GLN A 832 11.81 42.59 -5.17
CA GLN A 832 12.54 42.24 -3.94
C GLN A 832 11.78 42.61 -2.67
N LYS A 833 11.04 43.72 -2.69
CA LYS A 833 10.17 44.11 -1.58
C LYS A 833 9.02 43.13 -1.45
N ASP A 834 8.43 42.74 -2.58
CA ASP A 834 7.31 41.79 -2.61
C ASP A 834 7.76 40.41 -2.09
N GLU A 835 8.92 39.90 -2.54
CA GLU A 835 9.50 38.64 -2.05
C GLU A 835 9.76 38.63 -0.53
N ALA A 836 10.13 39.77 0.05
CA ALA A 836 10.38 39.89 1.48
C ALA A 836 9.11 39.90 2.36
N LEU A 837 7.92 40.03 1.75
CA LEU A 837 6.63 40.12 2.43
C LEU A 837 5.75 38.87 2.25
N ARG A 838 6.21 37.88 1.49
CA ARG A 838 5.48 36.62 1.24
C ARG A 838 6.37 35.40 1.41
N GLY A 839 5.75 34.24 1.51
CA GLY A 839 6.44 32.96 1.65
C GLY A 839 7.21 32.79 2.95
N PRO A 840 7.81 31.60 3.15
CA PRO A 840 8.52 31.28 4.39
C PRO A 840 9.80 32.11 4.55
N GLN A 841 9.91 32.86 5.65
CA GLN A 841 11.09 33.66 5.97
C GLN A 841 12.01 32.90 6.91
N PHE A 842 12.78 32.00 6.31
CA PHE A 842 13.55 30.95 6.99
C PHE A 842 14.37 31.41 8.22
N LYS A 843 15.16 32.50 8.12
CA LYS A 843 16.05 32.96 9.21
C LYS A 843 15.32 33.40 10.48
N GLU A 844 14.23 34.14 10.34
CA GLU A 844 13.50 34.69 11.49
C GLU A 844 12.68 33.59 12.19
N LEU A 845 12.12 32.68 11.40
CA LEU A 845 11.33 31.55 11.90
C LEU A 845 12.19 30.59 12.71
N CYS A 846 13.40 30.29 12.26
CA CYS A 846 14.28 29.39 12.98
C CYS A 846 14.78 29.90 14.33
N GLN A 847 14.94 31.22 14.49
CA GLN A 847 15.25 31.79 15.81
C GLN A 847 14.05 31.60 16.76
N ALA A 848 12.83 31.87 16.30
CA ALA A 848 11.62 31.69 17.10
C ALA A 848 11.36 30.21 17.46
N VAL A 849 11.67 29.28 16.55
CA VAL A 849 11.63 27.84 16.81
C VAL A 849 12.63 27.47 17.91
N LYS A 850 13.91 27.89 17.80
CA LYS A 850 14.94 27.62 18.82
C LYS A 850 14.58 28.19 20.20
N ASP A 851 13.91 29.34 20.25
CA ASP A 851 13.49 29.97 21.51
C ASP A 851 12.28 29.28 22.18
N THR A 852 11.50 28.50 21.42
CA THR A 852 10.27 27.84 21.91
C THR A 852 10.42 26.34 22.14
N THR A 853 11.55 25.75 21.72
CA THR A 853 11.89 24.37 21.99
C THR A 853 12.00 24.08 23.50
N PRO A 854 11.46 22.94 23.98
CA PRO A 854 11.77 22.44 25.31
C PRO A 854 13.28 22.30 25.51
N VAL A 855 13.85 22.99 26.50
CA VAL A 855 15.28 22.88 26.80
C VAL A 855 15.59 21.44 27.23
N VAL A 856 16.53 20.80 26.54
CA VAL A 856 17.11 19.53 27.01
C VAL A 856 18.10 19.86 28.11
N GLU A 857 17.69 19.66 29.36
CA GLU A 857 18.64 19.64 30.46
C GLU A 857 19.43 18.33 30.39
N THR A 858 20.75 18.43 30.31
CA THR A 858 21.66 17.28 30.37
C THR A 858 21.94 16.99 31.83
N HIS A 859 21.50 15.82 32.29
CA HIS A 859 21.58 15.39 33.68
C HIS A 859 22.78 14.42 33.85
N GLU A 860 23.88 14.89 34.44
CA GLU A 860 25.12 14.11 34.63
C GLU A 860 25.32 13.61 36.09
N GLY A 861 24.28 13.69 36.91
CA GLY A 861 24.31 13.31 38.31
C GLY A 861 24.35 11.81 38.59
N ASP A 862 24.70 11.44 39.82
CA ASP A 862 24.72 10.05 40.25
C ASP A 862 23.28 9.51 40.43
N VAL A 863 23.01 8.33 39.84
CA VAL A 863 21.75 7.57 40.02
C VAL A 863 21.86 6.66 41.24
N SER A 864 20.91 6.74 42.18
CA SER A 864 20.93 5.91 43.39
C SER A 864 20.25 4.54 43.19
N LYS A 865 20.58 3.58 44.05
CA LYS A 865 19.90 2.26 44.06
C LYS A 865 18.42 2.37 44.42
N ASP A 866 18.04 3.37 45.21
CA ASP A 866 16.65 3.58 45.60
C ASP A 866 15.83 4.12 44.42
N ASP A 867 16.44 4.94 43.55
CA ASP A 867 15.79 5.42 42.31
C ASP A 867 15.52 4.25 41.35
N ILE A 868 16.51 3.39 41.14
CA ILE A 868 16.36 2.17 40.31
C ILE A 868 15.28 1.26 40.88
N LYS A 869 15.26 1.10 42.21
CA LYS A 869 14.25 0.30 42.90
C LYS A 869 12.84 0.82 42.62
N ILE A 870 12.61 2.13 42.78
CA ILE A 870 11.31 2.75 42.54
C ILE A 870 10.91 2.60 41.07
N ALA A 871 11.82 2.87 40.13
CA ALA A 871 11.54 2.76 38.71
C ALA A 871 11.13 1.34 38.30
N LEU A 872 11.89 0.32 38.71
CA LEU A 872 11.58 -1.08 38.40
C LEU A 872 10.28 -1.56 39.07
N GLU A 873 10.01 -1.15 40.31
CA GLU A 873 8.77 -1.49 40.99
C GLU A 873 7.55 -0.92 40.25
N GLN A 874 7.65 0.31 39.75
CA GLN A 874 6.59 0.97 39.00
C GLN A 874 6.45 0.39 37.59
N SER A 875 7.55 0.14 36.88
CA SER A 875 7.53 -0.54 35.58
C SER A 875 6.86 -1.93 35.67
N LEU A 876 7.05 -2.67 36.76
CA LEU A 876 6.35 -3.95 36.94
C LEU A 876 4.85 -3.81 37.22
N LYS A 877 4.32 -2.62 37.49
CA LYS A 877 2.86 -2.41 37.66
C LYS A 877 2.14 -2.18 36.34
N THR A 878 2.85 -1.93 35.24
CA THR A 878 2.20 -1.74 33.93
C THR A 878 1.53 -3.00 33.43
N SER A 879 2.05 -4.18 33.81
CA SER A 879 1.38 -5.46 33.61
C SER A 879 0.31 -5.72 34.67
N GLU A 880 -0.82 -6.30 34.26
CA GLU A 880 -2.03 -6.46 35.08
C GLU A 880 -1.91 -7.50 36.20
N ALA A 881 -0.92 -8.41 36.13
CA ALA A 881 -0.81 -9.52 37.06
C ALA A 881 -0.51 -9.07 38.51
N GLN A 882 -1.35 -9.45 39.47
CA GLN A 882 -1.19 -9.05 40.89
C GLN A 882 -0.04 -9.78 41.62
N HIS A 883 0.33 -10.98 41.18
CA HIS A 883 1.34 -11.83 41.82
C HIS A 883 2.31 -12.37 40.77
N LYS A 884 3.32 -11.57 40.44
CA LYS A 884 4.22 -11.78 39.32
C LYS A 884 5.32 -12.80 39.64
N LYS A 885 5.60 -13.67 38.68
CA LYS A 885 6.82 -14.49 38.62
C LYS A 885 7.82 -13.81 37.72
N VAL A 886 9.00 -13.46 38.23
CA VAL A 886 9.99 -12.65 37.52
C VAL A 886 11.27 -13.46 37.29
N ALA A 887 11.69 -13.58 36.03
CA ALA A 887 12.98 -14.10 35.64
C ALA A 887 14.01 -12.97 35.56
N ILE A 888 15.26 -13.20 36.00
CA ILE A 888 16.35 -12.22 35.89
C ILE A 888 17.49 -12.83 35.10
N LEU A 889 17.86 -12.24 33.96
CA LEU A 889 19.02 -12.66 33.17
C LEU A 889 20.31 -12.03 33.73
N SER A 890 21.28 -12.84 34.14
CA SER A 890 22.59 -12.40 34.66
C SER A 890 23.76 -13.16 34.03
N SER A 891 24.98 -12.59 34.03
CA SER A 891 26.17 -13.23 33.41
C SER A 891 26.82 -14.31 34.28
N ASN A 892 26.57 -14.37 35.60
CA ASN A 892 27.18 -15.36 36.50
C ASN A 892 26.37 -15.59 37.79
N VAL A 893 26.14 -16.86 38.14
CA VAL A 893 25.50 -17.29 39.39
C VAL A 893 26.20 -16.66 40.61
N GLY A 894 25.48 -15.85 41.39
CA GLY A 894 25.94 -15.41 42.70
C GLY A 894 26.97 -14.29 42.73
N SER A 895 27.05 -13.46 41.68
CA SER A 895 27.72 -12.16 41.79
C SER A 895 27.04 -11.31 42.89
N ILE A 896 27.79 -10.43 43.56
CA ILE A 896 27.23 -9.55 44.60
C ILE A 896 26.14 -8.63 44.01
N VAL A 897 26.29 -8.26 42.73
CA VAL A 897 25.36 -7.38 42.01
C VAL A 897 24.07 -8.11 41.66
N SER A 898 24.13 -9.28 41.03
CA SER A 898 22.94 -10.07 40.68
C SER A 898 22.14 -10.49 41.92
N LYS A 899 22.81 -10.85 43.02
CA LYS A 899 22.13 -11.15 44.29
C LYS A 899 21.39 -9.94 44.86
N ALA A 900 21.96 -8.74 44.75
CA ALA A 900 21.31 -7.52 45.23
C ALA A 900 20.05 -7.18 44.41
N TYR A 901 20.07 -7.41 43.09
CA TYR A 901 18.91 -7.22 42.22
C TYR A 901 17.80 -8.24 42.50
N VAL A 902 18.15 -9.52 42.69
CA VAL A 902 17.22 -10.57 43.10
C VAL A 902 16.54 -10.23 44.43
N ASP A 903 17.33 -9.90 45.46
CA ASP A 903 16.80 -9.54 46.79
C ASP A 903 15.92 -8.28 46.74
N MET A 904 16.24 -7.33 45.86
CA MET A 904 15.46 -6.10 45.64
C MET A 904 14.11 -6.41 44.97
N ILE A 905 14.07 -7.12 43.85
CA ILE A 905 12.83 -7.42 43.12
C ILE A 905 11.93 -8.34 43.94
N GLN A 906 12.50 -9.30 44.67
CA GLN A 906 11.76 -10.19 45.56
C GLN A 906 11.08 -9.44 46.74
N SER A 907 11.52 -8.21 47.04
CA SER A 907 10.92 -7.36 48.08
C SER A 907 9.69 -6.58 47.64
N PHE A 908 9.36 -6.57 46.35
CA PHE A 908 8.20 -5.86 45.82
C PHE A 908 6.90 -6.61 46.16
N ASP A 909 5.87 -5.87 46.59
CA ASP A 909 4.58 -6.44 46.98
C ASP A 909 3.86 -7.16 45.81
N SER A 910 4.15 -6.74 44.57
CA SER A 910 3.61 -7.34 43.34
C SER A 910 4.32 -8.62 42.90
N VAL A 911 5.46 -8.98 43.50
CA VAL A 911 6.30 -10.11 43.08
C VAL A 911 6.16 -11.28 44.05
N LYS A 912 5.74 -12.43 43.53
CA LYS A 912 5.60 -13.68 44.29
C LYS A 912 6.92 -14.44 44.36
N GLU A 913 7.62 -14.52 43.24
CA GLU A 913 8.80 -15.37 43.07
C GLU A 913 9.76 -14.75 42.06
N VAL A 914 11.06 -14.76 42.39
CA VAL A 914 12.15 -14.37 41.49
C VAL A 914 13.02 -15.58 41.16
N VAL A 915 13.30 -15.77 39.87
CA VAL A 915 14.15 -16.86 39.36
C VAL A 915 15.35 -16.26 38.63
N GLU A 916 16.57 -16.56 39.10
CA GLU A 916 17.80 -16.17 38.42
C GLU A 916 18.07 -17.13 37.25
N ILE A 917 18.26 -16.57 36.06
CA ILE A 917 18.55 -17.27 34.81
C ILE A 917 19.91 -16.81 34.31
N ASN A 918 20.80 -17.77 34.02
CA ASN A 918 22.15 -17.49 33.54
C ASN A 918 22.69 -18.71 32.78
N CYS A 919 23.85 -18.55 32.17
CA CYS A 919 24.60 -19.64 31.58
C CYS A 919 25.96 -19.83 32.27
N PRO A 920 26.07 -20.76 33.23
CA PRO A 920 27.35 -21.01 33.92
C PRO A 920 28.50 -21.40 32.98
N ALA A 921 28.19 -22.02 31.83
CA ALA A 921 29.16 -22.39 30.80
C ALA A 921 29.84 -21.15 30.17
N MET A 922 29.17 -19.99 30.16
CA MET A 922 29.68 -18.75 29.56
C MET A 922 30.83 -18.12 30.35
N ALA A 923 31.02 -18.52 31.62
CA ALA A 923 32.13 -18.05 32.45
C ALA A 923 33.52 -18.39 31.87
N GLN A 924 33.61 -19.37 30.97
CA GLN A 924 34.85 -19.78 30.28
C GLN A 924 34.77 -19.62 28.76
N TYR A 925 33.75 -18.92 28.25
CA TYR A 925 33.53 -18.77 26.82
C TYR A 925 34.65 -17.94 26.17
N ASN A 926 35.14 -18.44 25.04
CA ASN A 926 36.09 -17.77 24.18
C ASN A 926 35.69 -18.09 22.74
N GLU A 927 35.30 -17.07 21.98
CA GLU A 927 34.81 -17.19 20.60
C GLU A 927 35.84 -17.82 19.64
N PHE A 928 37.13 -17.81 20.00
CA PHE A 928 38.22 -18.40 19.21
C PHE A 928 38.64 -19.81 19.70
N SER A 929 37.91 -20.41 20.66
CA SER A 929 38.19 -21.74 21.20
C SER A 929 37.59 -22.85 20.34
N GLU A 930 38.26 -24.00 20.25
CA GLU A 930 37.73 -25.23 19.63
C GLU A 930 36.43 -25.71 20.30
N THR A 931 36.19 -25.34 21.57
CA THR A 931 34.98 -25.70 22.35
C THR A 931 33.88 -24.64 22.32
N ALA A 932 34.02 -23.56 21.53
CA ALA A 932 33.10 -22.44 21.54
C ALA A 932 31.68 -22.85 21.14
N SER A 933 31.52 -23.63 20.07
CA SER A 933 30.21 -24.13 19.60
C SER A 933 29.52 -25.05 20.62
N GLU A 934 30.28 -25.94 21.28
CA GLU A 934 29.77 -26.80 22.36
C GLU A 934 29.29 -25.98 23.55
N THR A 935 30.02 -24.89 23.88
CA THR A 935 29.69 -24.00 25.00
C THR A 935 28.37 -23.25 24.74
N LEU A 936 28.19 -22.72 23.53
CA LEU A 936 26.96 -22.03 23.11
C LEU A 936 25.76 -22.97 23.12
N THR A 937 25.89 -24.17 22.54
CA THR A 937 24.82 -25.19 22.51
C THR A 937 24.45 -25.66 23.92
N SER A 938 25.43 -25.80 24.81
CA SER A 938 25.21 -26.15 26.22
C SER A 938 24.46 -25.05 26.97
N CYS A 939 24.79 -23.78 26.72
CA CYS A 939 24.07 -22.63 27.27
C CYS A 939 22.62 -22.58 26.78
N GLU A 940 22.39 -22.71 25.48
CA GLU A 940 21.06 -22.74 24.87
C GLU A 940 20.16 -23.82 25.50
N LYS A 941 20.67 -25.05 25.60
CA LYS A 941 19.96 -26.16 26.27
C LYS A 941 19.70 -25.87 27.75
N HIS A 942 20.67 -25.29 28.45
CA HIS A 942 20.52 -24.98 29.87
C HIS A 942 19.43 -23.94 30.12
N LEU A 943 19.37 -22.89 29.30
CA LEU A 943 18.32 -21.87 29.36
C LEU A 943 16.95 -22.48 29.06
N TYR A 944 16.84 -23.28 27.99
CA TYR A 944 15.60 -24.00 27.65
C TYR A 944 15.08 -24.85 28.83
N ASP A 945 15.92 -25.71 29.39
CA ASP A 945 15.56 -26.59 30.51
C ASP A 945 15.17 -25.77 31.76
N THR A 946 15.85 -24.65 32.00
CA THR A 946 15.59 -23.77 33.13
C THR A 946 14.24 -23.08 32.99
N PHE A 947 13.91 -22.54 31.81
CA PHE A 947 12.62 -21.93 31.54
C PHE A 947 11.47 -22.93 31.61
N LYS A 948 11.60 -24.12 31.01
CA LYS A 948 10.60 -25.20 31.13
C LYS A 948 10.33 -25.60 32.57
N LYS A 949 11.40 -25.77 33.36
CA LYS A 949 11.28 -26.10 34.77
C LYS A 949 10.63 -24.95 35.56
N THR A 950 10.98 -23.72 35.22
CA THR A 950 10.44 -22.52 35.86
C THR A 950 8.95 -22.35 35.55
N ALA A 951 8.52 -22.63 34.32
CA ALA A 951 7.12 -22.51 33.92
C ALA A 951 6.22 -23.65 34.46
N ALA A 952 6.79 -24.74 34.95
CA ALA A 952 6.06 -25.95 35.36
C ALA A 952 5.03 -25.73 36.50
N ASP A 953 5.19 -24.69 37.33
CA ASP A 953 4.28 -24.33 38.42
C ASP A 953 3.68 -22.91 38.29
N GLY A 954 3.82 -22.31 37.12
CA GLY A 954 3.28 -20.99 36.78
C GLY A 954 4.15 -20.29 35.74
N LEU A 955 3.51 -19.64 34.77
CA LEU A 955 4.17 -18.89 33.69
C LEU A 955 4.93 -17.67 34.23
N VAL A 956 5.97 -17.25 33.50
CA VAL A 956 6.80 -16.09 33.83
C VAL A 956 6.12 -14.82 33.34
N ASN A 957 5.92 -13.83 34.23
CA ASN A 957 5.27 -12.56 33.90
C ASN A 957 6.26 -11.48 33.44
N ALA A 958 7.52 -11.55 33.85
CA ALA A 958 8.52 -10.59 33.39
C ALA A 958 9.92 -11.20 33.33
N ILE A 959 10.71 -10.78 32.34
CA ILE A 959 12.15 -11.02 32.25
C ILE A 959 12.86 -9.68 32.45
N VAL A 960 13.69 -9.58 33.48
CA VAL A 960 14.53 -8.40 33.74
C VAL A 960 15.96 -8.69 33.30
N ILE A 961 16.49 -7.86 32.41
CA ILE A 961 17.87 -7.92 31.94
C ILE A 961 18.76 -7.13 32.90
N ASP A 962 19.56 -7.83 33.69
CA ASP A 962 20.45 -7.22 34.67
C ASP A 962 21.55 -6.38 33.98
N PRO A 963 22.04 -5.29 34.61
CA PRO A 963 23.18 -4.54 34.08
C PRO A 963 24.42 -5.39 33.78
N THR A 964 24.62 -6.50 34.49
CA THR A 964 25.74 -7.43 34.32
C THR A 964 25.51 -8.50 33.25
N ALA A 965 24.32 -8.61 32.65
CA ALA A 965 24.05 -9.57 31.58
C ALA A 965 25.01 -9.38 30.39
N ASP A 966 25.49 -10.48 29.80
CA ASP A 966 26.34 -10.43 28.61
C ASP A 966 25.52 -10.57 27.32
N LYS A 967 25.97 -9.91 26.26
CA LYS A 967 25.27 -9.86 24.97
C LYS A 967 25.07 -11.23 24.33
N THR A 968 26.05 -12.14 24.48
CA THR A 968 25.98 -13.47 23.85
C THR A 968 24.89 -14.32 24.49
N THR A 969 24.79 -14.33 25.82
CA THR A 969 23.67 -15.00 26.51
C THR A 969 22.32 -14.37 26.14
N ALA A 970 22.26 -13.06 25.94
CA ALA A 970 21.04 -12.39 25.48
C ALA A 970 20.65 -12.74 24.03
N SER A 971 21.59 -12.86 23.10
CA SER A 971 21.31 -13.35 21.74
C SER A 971 20.81 -14.80 21.74
N ILE A 972 21.33 -15.64 22.65
CA ILE A 972 20.81 -17.00 22.84
C ILE A 972 19.38 -16.96 23.39
N LEU A 973 19.09 -16.06 24.33
CA LEU A 973 17.74 -15.87 24.87
C LEU A 973 16.75 -15.45 23.78
N LEU A 974 17.10 -14.47 22.95
CA LEU A 974 16.28 -14.04 21.81
C LEU A 974 15.95 -15.24 20.92
N LYS A 975 16.98 -15.97 20.47
CA LYS A 975 16.81 -17.16 19.62
C LYS A 975 15.86 -18.21 20.21
N LEU A 976 15.92 -18.45 21.53
CA LEU A 976 15.04 -19.41 22.19
C LEU A 976 13.56 -19.03 22.08
N PHE A 977 13.26 -17.73 22.03
CA PHE A 977 11.90 -17.22 21.94
C PHE A 977 11.48 -16.89 20.50
N SER A 978 12.41 -16.55 19.60
CA SER A 978 12.10 -16.24 18.18
C SER A 978 12.08 -17.45 17.27
N ALA A 979 12.75 -18.56 17.61
CA ALA A 979 12.63 -19.82 16.86
C ALA A 979 11.17 -20.29 16.86
N ARG A 980 10.62 -20.67 15.71
CA ARG A 980 9.20 -21.05 15.50
C ARG A 980 8.82 -22.40 16.13
N ARG A 981 9.37 -22.72 17.31
CA ARG A 981 8.85 -23.75 18.21
C ARG A 981 7.52 -23.25 18.79
N LYS A 982 6.44 -23.35 18.00
CA LYS A 982 5.09 -22.76 18.18
C LYS A 982 4.51 -22.73 19.61
N ASN A 983 5.02 -23.52 20.55
CA ASN A 983 4.53 -23.56 21.93
C ASN A 983 5.51 -23.02 22.99
N PHE A 984 6.81 -22.79 22.72
CA PHE A 984 7.76 -22.44 23.79
C PHE A 984 7.44 -21.11 24.47
N LEU A 985 7.11 -20.08 23.70
CA LEU A 985 6.65 -18.78 24.20
C LEU A 985 5.42 -18.94 25.11
N TYR A 986 4.33 -19.49 24.56
CA TYR A 986 3.04 -19.66 25.26
C TYR A 986 3.06 -20.63 26.44
N GLU A 987 4.01 -21.57 26.47
CA GLU A 987 4.19 -22.50 27.59
C GLU A 987 5.10 -21.93 28.69
N THR A 988 5.77 -20.80 28.44
CA THR A 988 6.79 -20.25 29.34
C THR A 988 6.41 -18.88 29.88
N LEU A 989 5.96 -17.96 29.02
CA LEU A 989 5.57 -16.61 29.37
C LEU A 989 4.06 -16.51 29.55
N ALA A 990 3.64 -15.65 30.47
CA ALA A 990 2.24 -15.30 30.64
C ALA A 990 1.80 -14.31 29.55
N THR A 991 0.49 -14.24 29.28
CA THR A 991 -0.11 -13.12 28.53
C THR A 991 0.24 -11.79 29.20
N ASP A 992 0.48 -10.72 28.44
CA ASP A 992 0.95 -9.42 28.96
C ASP A 992 2.30 -9.55 29.72
N SER A 993 3.20 -10.40 29.20
CA SER A 993 4.56 -10.52 29.75
C SER A 993 5.43 -9.32 29.39
N LEU A 994 6.37 -8.98 30.28
CA LEU A 994 7.27 -7.82 30.12
C LEU A 994 8.74 -8.23 30.00
N ILE A 995 9.45 -7.68 29.04
CA ILE A 995 10.91 -7.74 28.96
C ILE A 995 11.46 -6.35 29.32
N ILE A 996 12.22 -6.25 30.41
CA ILE A 996 12.60 -4.97 31.03
C ILE A 996 14.13 -4.85 31.12
N SER A 997 14.66 -3.69 30.78
CA SER A 997 16.09 -3.38 30.96
C SER A 997 16.29 -1.93 31.42
N THR A 998 17.30 -1.68 32.26
CA THR A 998 17.75 -0.31 32.61
C THR A 998 18.91 0.14 31.74
N GLN A 999 18.88 1.38 31.27
CA GLN A 999 19.93 2.04 30.50
C GLN A 999 20.41 3.31 31.23
N PHE A 1000 21.72 3.45 31.45
CA PHE A 1000 22.30 4.53 32.26
C PHE A 1000 23.04 5.59 31.44
N ASP A 1001 23.42 5.31 30.20
CA ASP A 1001 24.12 6.24 29.31
C ASP A 1001 23.59 6.09 27.87
N LYS A 1002 23.52 7.21 27.16
CA LYS A 1002 23.14 7.29 25.73
C LYS A 1002 24.27 6.85 24.81
N ASP A 1003 25.52 6.97 25.26
CA ASP A 1003 26.74 6.62 24.50
C ASP A 1003 27.25 5.19 24.77
N ASP A 1004 26.60 4.41 25.66
CA ASP A 1004 26.94 3.01 25.94
C ASP A 1004 26.31 2.05 24.91
N GLU A 1005 27.02 0.97 24.55
CA GLU A 1005 26.62 0.01 23.50
C GLU A 1005 25.15 -0.45 23.66
N SER A 1006 24.28 0.11 22.81
CA SER A 1006 22.80 0.06 22.88
C SER A 1006 22.17 -1.31 22.55
N TRP A 1007 22.94 -2.39 22.69
CA TRP A 1007 22.53 -3.77 22.35
C TRP A 1007 21.29 -4.22 23.12
N LYS A 1008 21.03 -3.67 24.32
CA LYS A 1008 19.81 -3.97 25.10
C LYS A 1008 18.57 -3.35 24.49
N LYS A 1009 18.68 -2.13 23.96
CA LYS A 1009 17.60 -1.49 23.21
C LYS A 1009 17.30 -2.29 21.95
N HIS A 1010 18.36 -2.68 21.24
CA HIS A 1010 18.25 -3.53 20.06
C HIS A 1010 17.59 -4.88 20.40
N LEU A 1011 18.04 -5.56 21.46
CA LEU A 1011 17.42 -6.81 21.93
C LEU A 1011 15.92 -6.64 22.14
N LEU A 1012 15.49 -5.59 22.83
CA LEU A 1012 14.08 -5.37 23.13
C LEU A 1012 13.25 -5.04 21.88
N LEU A 1013 13.83 -4.35 20.90
CA LEU A 1013 13.20 -4.12 19.59
C LEU A 1013 13.09 -5.42 18.79
N LEU A 1014 14.11 -6.28 18.80
CA LEU A 1014 14.03 -7.61 18.18
C LEU A 1014 13.04 -8.53 18.90
N PHE A 1015 12.86 -8.39 20.22
CA PHE A 1015 11.78 -9.08 20.91
C PHE A 1015 10.39 -8.63 20.44
N LEU A 1016 10.21 -7.34 20.16
CA LEU A 1016 8.96 -6.83 19.57
C LEU A 1016 8.74 -7.43 18.18
N ASP A 1017 9.79 -7.47 17.36
CA ASP A 1017 9.72 -7.80 15.93
C ASP A 1017 9.75 -9.31 15.63
N GLU A 1018 10.51 -10.09 16.41
CA GLU A 1018 10.72 -11.53 16.17
C GLU A 1018 9.95 -12.44 17.15
N VAL A 1019 9.55 -11.94 18.33
CA VAL A 1019 8.93 -12.76 19.39
C VAL A 1019 7.46 -12.40 19.60
N PHE A 1020 7.17 -11.11 19.76
CA PHE A 1020 5.84 -10.59 20.08
C PHE A 1020 5.18 -9.95 18.84
N VAL A 1021 5.24 -10.65 17.71
CA VAL A 1021 4.89 -10.15 16.37
C VAL A 1021 3.42 -9.70 16.26
N ASP A 1022 2.53 -10.20 17.13
CA ASP A 1022 1.10 -9.90 17.10
C ASP A 1022 0.75 -8.68 17.97
N ALA A 1023 0.03 -7.70 17.44
CA ALA A 1023 -0.49 -6.57 18.21
C ALA A 1023 -1.47 -7.03 19.31
N PRO A 1024 -1.56 -6.35 20.48
CA PRO A 1024 -1.12 -4.97 20.77
C PRO A 1024 0.27 -4.81 21.43
N CYS A 1025 1.29 -5.53 20.98
CA CYS A 1025 2.66 -5.39 21.49
C CYS A 1025 3.29 -4.01 21.22
N SER A 1026 4.14 -3.56 22.15
CA SER A 1026 4.84 -2.27 22.02
C SER A 1026 6.22 -2.27 22.69
N PHE A 1027 7.13 -1.48 22.14
CA PHE A 1027 8.38 -1.08 22.78
C PHE A 1027 8.23 0.30 23.42
N LEU A 1028 8.73 0.44 24.65
CA LEU A 1028 8.70 1.67 25.42
C LEU A 1028 10.10 2.09 25.87
N GLU A 1029 10.33 3.40 25.90
CA GLU A 1029 11.43 4.03 26.59
C GLU A 1029 10.90 5.10 27.55
N VAL A 1030 11.13 4.91 28.85
CA VAL A 1030 10.73 5.86 29.91
C VAL A 1030 11.98 6.39 30.60
N SER A 1031 12.19 7.70 30.55
CA SER A 1031 13.30 8.38 31.22
C SER A 1031 12.89 8.83 32.61
N PHE A 1032 13.79 8.62 33.57
CA PHE A 1032 13.65 8.98 34.97
C PHE A 1032 14.74 10.00 35.34
N VAL A 1033 14.35 11.10 35.99
CA VAL A 1033 15.25 12.17 36.40
C VAL A 1033 15.07 12.47 37.88
N ASN A 1034 16.18 12.46 38.64
CA ASN A 1034 16.20 12.86 40.04
C ASN A 1034 16.59 14.34 40.18
N SER A 1035 15.65 15.16 40.66
CA SER A 1035 15.80 16.61 40.80
C SER A 1035 16.84 17.07 41.83
N ILE A 1036 17.27 16.21 42.77
CA ILE A 1036 18.30 16.53 43.77
C ILE A 1036 19.68 16.13 43.28
N SER A 1037 19.85 14.89 42.81
CA SER A 1037 21.16 14.40 42.38
C SER A 1037 21.52 14.82 40.97
N ASP A 1038 20.53 15.27 40.18
CA ASP A 1038 20.65 15.58 38.76
C ASP A 1038 21.00 14.36 37.90
N GLY A 1039 20.68 13.14 38.39
CA GLY A 1039 20.93 11.88 37.68
C GLY A 1039 19.76 11.47 36.79
N GLU A 1040 20.06 11.00 35.58
CA GLU A 1040 19.09 10.48 34.60
C GLU A 1040 19.40 9.03 34.22
N PHE A 1041 18.36 8.22 34.02
CA PHE A 1041 18.45 6.89 33.40
C PHE A 1041 17.13 6.54 32.71
N SER A 1042 17.17 5.59 31.77
CA SER A 1042 15.97 5.09 31.09
C SER A 1042 15.65 3.66 31.51
N VAL A 1043 14.35 3.34 31.58
CA VAL A 1043 13.85 1.97 31.58
C VAL A 1043 13.28 1.68 30.20
N LEU A 1044 13.81 0.62 29.58
CA LEU A 1044 13.37 0.08 28.31
C LEU A 1044 12.45 -1.11 28.58
N MET A 1045 11.32 -1.19 27.88
CA MET A 1045 10.35 -2.27 28.05
C MET A 1045 9.81 -2.73 26.71
N THR A 1046 9.61 -4.03 26.56
CA THR A 1046 8.84 -4.63 25.46
C THR A 1046 7.81 -5.58 26.06
N ASN A 1047 6.63 -5.70 25.46
CA ASN A 1047 5.54 -6.54 25.99
C ASN A 1047 4.86 -7.38 24.90
N ASP A 1048 4.14 -8.42 25.35
CA ASP A 1048 3.38 -9.41 24.56
C ASP A 1048 1.92 -9.00 24.27
N GLY A 1049 1.56 -7.73 24.51
CA GLY A 1049 0.25 -7.17 24.17
C GLY A 1049 -0.79 -7.35 25.28
N GLY A 1050 -1.30 -6.21 25.76
CA GLY A 1050 -2.45 -6.15 26.68
C GLY A 1050 -3.28 -4.89 26.46
N ASP A 1051 -4.60 -5.04 26.42
CA ASP A 1051 -5.60 -4.02 26.04
C ASP A 1051 -5.54 -2.71 26.85
N HIS A 1052 -4.83 -2.69 27.99
CA HIS A 1052 -4.71 -1.53 28.89
C HIS A 1052 -3.26 -1.14 29.19
N PHE A 1053 -2.30 -1.64 28.41
CA PHE A 1053 -0.88 -1.45 28.72
C PHE A 1053 -0.45 0.03 28.69
N ILE A 1054 -0.84 0.78 27.65
CA ILE A 1054 -0.50 2.21 27.53
C ILE A 1054 -1.18 3.04 28.63
N ASP A 1055 -2.40 2.67 29.00
CA ASP A 1055 -3.17 3.35 30.04
C ASP A 1055 -2.58 3.10 31.44
N ASN A 1056 -2.18 1.85 31.72
CA ASN A 1056 -1.47 1.47 32.93
C ASN A 1056 -0.11 2.15 33.01
N LEU A 1057 0.62 2.26 31.89
CA LEU A 1057 1.87 3.00 31.80
C LEU A 1057 1.67 4.47 32.20
N ASN A 1058 0.70 5.15 31.57
CA ASN A 1058 0.49 6.56 31.82
C ASN A 1058 -0.02 6.81 33.26
N SER A 1059 -0.92 5.96 33.76
CA SER A 1059 -1.37 5.99 35.15
C SER A 1059 -0.21 5.83 36.12
N THR A 1060 0.70 4.90 35.85
CA THR A 1060 1.91 4.66 36.65
C THR A 1060 2.86 5.86 36.64
N VAL A 1061 3.09 6.47 35.47
CA VAL A 1061 3.92 7.68 35.33
C VAL A 1061 3.29 8.86 36.06
N ALA A 1062 1.96 9.02 35.97
CA ALA A 1062 1.22 10.07 36.66
C ALA A 1062 1.25 9.89 38.18
N GLU A 1063 1.03 8.67 38.69
CA GLU A 1063 1.14 8.34 40.11
C GLU A 1063 2.54 8.65 40.64
N LEU A 1064 3.58 8.24 39.92
CA LEU A 1064 4.97 8.51 40.30
C LEU A 1064 5.25 10.02 40.41
N ASN A 1065 4.84 10.78 39.39
CA ASN A 1065 5.03 12.23 39.37
C ASN A 1065 4.15 12.98 40.39
N ALA A 1066 3.09 12.36 40.91
CA ALA A 1066 2.23 12.92 41.96
C ALA A 1066 2.73 12.63 43.39
N LEU A 1067 3.64 11.66 43.56
CA LEU A 1067 4.29 11.44 44.85
C LEU A 1067 5.18 12.64 45.18
N GLU A 1068 5.11 13.15 46.41
CA GLU A 1068 6.07 14.14 46.93
C GLU A 1068 7.45 13.48 47.05
N GLY A 1069 8.19 13.41 45.95
CA GLY A 1069 9.50 12.77 45.84
C GLY A 1069 10.40 13.48 44.84
N ASP A 1070 11.69 13.12 44.86
CA ASP A 1070 12.72 13.80 44.08
C ASP A 1070 12.86 13.23 42.65
N LEU A 1071 12.28 12.05 42.39
CA LEU A 1071 12.34 11.33 41.11
C LEU A 1071 11.09 11.63 40.27
N THR A 1072 11.30 11.94 38.99
CA THR A 1072 10.23 12.19 38.00
C THR A 1072 10.40 11.27 36.80
N ALA A 1073 9.30 10.89 36.15
CA ALA A 1073 9.29 10.00 34.99
C ALA A 1073 8.64 10.68 33.77
N SER A 1074 9.17 10.40 32.58
CA SER A 1074 8.63 10.86 31.30
C SER A 1074 8.76 9.79 30.22
N VAL A 1075 7.67 9.54 29.48
CA VAL A 1075 7.68 8.67 28.32
C VAL A 1075 8.47 9.37 27.20
N LYS A 1076 9.44 8.69 26.62
CA LYS A 1076 10.29 9.19 25.52
C LYS A 1076 9.92 8.58 24.18
N VAL A 1077 9.66 7.28 24.16
CA VAL A 1077 9.30 6.55 22.94
C VAL A 1077 8.25 5.50 23.27
N ILE A 1078 7.27 5.39 22.38
CA ILE A 1078 6.37 4.26 22.21
C ILE A 1078 6.50 3.89 20.73
N ASN A 1079 6.98 2.68 20.44
CA ASN A 1079 7.04 2.13 19.10
C ASN A 1079 6.15 0.88 19.08
N GLY A 1080 5.15 0.86 18.21
CA GLY A 1080 4.10 -0.15 18.27
C GLY A 1080 3.09 0.13 19.40
N GLY A 1081 1.88 -0.36 19.21
CA GLY A 1081 0.68 -0.06 20.00
C GLY A 1081 -0.55 -0.41 19.15
N GLU A 1082 -1.73 -0.59 19.73
CA GLU A 1082 -2.78 -1.46 19.14
C GLU A 1082 -3.07 -1.26 17.64
N TRP A 1083 -2.88 -2.34 16.86
CA TRP A 1083 -3.46 -2.63 15.54
C TRP A 1083 -4.09 -4.04 15.55
N LEU A 1084 -5.33 -4.16 16.05
CA LEU A 1084 -6.06 -5.43 15.97
C LEU A 1084 -6.53 -5.68 14.55
N PHE A 1085 -6.01 -6.72 13.89
CA PHE A 1085 -6.52 -7.15 12.59
C PHE A 1085 -7.98 -7.58 12.69
N GLN A 1086 -8.85 -6.96 11.89
CA GLN A 1086 -10.28 -7.20 11.86
C GLN A 1086 -10.64 -8.07 10.65
N GLU A 1087 -10.60 -9.39 10.82
CA GLU A 1087 -10.90 -10.38 9.77
C GLU A 1087 -12.30 -10.21 9.14
N ASN A 1088 -13.24 -9.57 9.84
CA ASN A 1088 -14.61 -9.34 9.37
C ASN A 1088 -15.08 -7.92 9.69
N PHE A 1089 -14.24 -6.91 9.37
CA PHE A 1089 -14.58 -5.51 9.61
C PHE A 1089 -15.97 -5.16 9.08
N LYS A 1090 -16.78 -4.56 9.95
CA LYS A 1090 -18.03 -3.90 9.60
C LYS A 1090 -18.09 -2.61 10.37
N PRO A 1091 -18.34 -1.46 9.70
CA PRO A 1091 -18.47 -0.22 10.41
C PRO A 1091 -19.63 -0.33 11.41
N SER A 1092 -19.41 0.13 12.63
CA SER A 1092 -20.35 0.16 13.75
C SER A 1092 -21.61 0.93 13.35
N ARG A 1093 -21.43 1.95 12.52
CA ARG A 1093 -22.51 2.72 11.91
C ARG A 1093 -22.08 3.30 10.55
N SER A 1094 -22.97 3.21 9.57
CA SER A 1094 -22.89 4.01 8.36
C SER A 1094 -23.80 5.23 8.51
N TYR A 1095 -23.33 6.39 8.04
CA TYR A 1095 -24.11 7.62 8.04
C TYR A 1095 -24.73 7.86 6.67
N LEU A 1096 -25.81 8.63 6.65
CA LEU A 1096 -26.46 9.07 5.43
C LEU A 1096 -26.27 10.57 5.26
N PRO A 1097 -26.38 11.11 4.04
CA PRO A 1097 -26.38 12.56 3.82
C PRO A 1097 -27.40 13.30 4.71
N SER A 1098 -28.53 12.65 5.01
CA SER A 1098 -29.58 13.19 5.88
C SER A 1098 -29.24 13.27 7.37
N ASP A 1099 -28.14 12.65 7.82
CA ASP A 1099 -27.63 12.79 9.19
C ASP A 1099 -26.96 14.16 9.41
N TYR A 1100 -26.60 14.87 8.32
CA TYR A 1100 -26.10 16.24 8.35
C TYR A 1100 -27.21 17.26 8.06
N ASP A 1101 -27.04 18.51 8.52
CA ASP A 1101 -27.97 19.59 8.18
C ASP A 1101 -27.85 20.02 6.70
N GLN A 1102 -28.81 19.57 5.90
CA GLN A 1102 -28.91 19.89 4.49
C GLN A 1102 -29.65 21.22 4.21
N THR A 1103 -30.12 21.93 5.24
CA THR A 1103 -30.94 23.14 5.07
C THR A 1103 -30.17 24.27 4.41
N ALA A 1104 -28.97 24.58 4.90
CA ALA A 1104 -28.14 25.66 4.37
C ALA A 1104 -27.59 25.36 2.96
N PRO A 1105 -27.04 24.16 2.67
CA PRO A 1105 -26.69 23.77 1.30
C PRO A 1105 -27.86 23.85 0.33
N LEU A 1106 -29.04 23.33 0.70
CA LEU A 1106 -30.21 23.33 -0.16
C LEU A 1106 -30.76 24.74 -0.41
N ALA A 1107 -30.65 25.63 0.59
CA ALA A 1107 -30.98 27.04 0.42
C ALA A 1107 -30.04 27.67 -0.62
N GLN A 1108 -28.72 27.46 -0.50
CA GLN A 1108 -27.76 27.96 -1.48
C GLN A 1108 -28.00 27.38 -2.87
N TRP A 1109 -28.25 26.07 -3.00
CA TRP A 1109 -28.56 25.42 -4.29
C TRP A 1109 -29.73 26.10 -5.01
N LYS A 1110 -30.81 26.40 -4.27
CA LYS A 1110 -32.03 27.00 -4.82
C LYS A 1110 -31.91 28.48 -5.18
N THR A 1111 -31.00 29.22 -4.53
CA THR A 1111 -30.89 30.68 -4.72
C THR A 1111 -29.85 31.09 -5.76
N GLN A 1112 -28.96 30.18 -6.15
CA GLN A 1112 -27.91 30.46 -7.13
C GLN A 1112 -28.48 30.84 -8.51
N ASN A 1113 -27.91 31.89 -9.09
CA ASN A 1113 -28.19 32.37 -10.43
C ASN A 1113 -26.87 32.59 -11.18
N PRO A 1114 -26.32 31.54 -11.81
CA PRO A 1114 -25.13 31.66 -12.65
C PRO A 1114 -25.44 32.51 -13.90
N THR A 1115 -24.69 33.59 -14.06
CA THR A 1115 -24.86 34.61 -15.09
C THR A 1115 -23.72 34.67 -16.09
N GLY A 1116 -22.63 33.94 -15.87
CA GLY A 1116 -21.51 33.89 -16.79
C GLY A 1116 -20.53 32.75 -16.52
N LEU A 1117 -19.59 32.58 -17.44
CA LEU A 1117 -18.53 31.60 -17.39
C LEU A 1117 -17.19 32.31 -17.55
N GLN A 1118 -16.29 32.09 -16.61
CA GLN A 1118 -14.90 32.49 -16.67
C GLN A 1118 -14.01 31.29 -16.98
N LEU A 1119 -13.02 31.48 -17.84
CA LEU A 1119 -11.95 30.54 -18.14
C LEU A 1119 -10.62 31.19 -17.78
N ILE A 1120 -9.88 30.54 -16.89
CA ILE A 1120 -8.49 30.88 -16.56
C ILE A 1120 -7.58 29.84 -17.19
N LEU A 1121 -6.61 30.30 -18.01
CA LEU A 1121 -5.55 29.45 -18.55
C LEU A 1121 -4.20 29.92 -18.03
N GLN A 1122 -3.34 28.96 -17.70
CA GLN A 1122 -1.90 29.22 -17.53
C GLN A 1122 -1.13 28.38 -18.51
N LEU A 1123 -0.26 29.02 -19.27
CA LEU A 1123 0.53 28.39 -20.30
C LEU A 1123 2.01 28.57 -19.98
N GLU A 1124 2.77 27.50 -20.07
CA GLU A 1124 4.23 27.53 -19.89
C GLU A 1124 4.95 27.08 -21.18
N SER A 1125 6.13 27.65 -21.43
CA SER A 1125 6.98 27.28 -22.58
C SER A 1125 7.59 25.89 -22.40
N THR A 1126 7.57 25.06 -23.45
CA THR A 1126 8.18 23.71 -23.43
C THR A 1126 9.72 23.78 -23.45
N GLN A 1127 10.41 22.72 -22.97
CA GLN A 1127 11.88 22.71 -22.92
C GLN A 1127 12.56 22.82 -24.30
N GLU A 1128 11.92 22.28 -25.37
CA GLU A 1128 12.40 22.38 -26.75
C GLU A 1128 12.31 23.81 -27.32
N ALA A 1129 11.47 24.66 -26.71
CA ALA A 1129 11.13 25.99 -27.18
C ALA A 1129 12.07 27.11 -26.72
N LYS A 1130 13.13 26.84 -25.92
CA LYS A 1130 14.17 27.83 -25.57
C LYS A 1130 14.86 28.48 -26.80
N LYS A 1131 14.56 28.00 -28.03
CA LYS A 1131 15.03 28.53 -29.33
C LYS A 1131 14.06 29.50 -30.02
N VAL A 1132 12.76 29.54 -29.67
CA VAL A 1132 11.76 30.44 -30.29
C VAL A 1132 11.51 31.63 -29.37
N LYS A 1133 11.88 32.83 -29.80
CA LYS A 1133 11.69 34.05 -29.01
C LYS A 1133 10.26 34.56 -29.18
N VAL A 1134 9.45 34.49 -28.12
CA VAL A 1134 8.12 35.10 -28.07
C VAL A 1134 8.27 36.62 -28.15
N THR A 1135 7.39 37.27 -28.91
CA THR A 1135 7.34 38.73 -29.04
C THR A 1135 5.91 39.24 -28.83
N SER A 1136 5.77 40.50 -28.45
CA SER A 1136 4.46 41.17 -28.35
C SER A 1136 3.65 41.06 -29.65
N ASP A 1137 4.30 41.21 -30.82
CA ASP A 1137 3.64 41.04 -32.12
C ASP A 1137 3.08 39.63 -32.34
N LEU A 1138 3.82 38.59 -31.95
CA LEU A 1138 3.38 37.20 -32.07
C LEU A 1138 2.18 36.93 -31.16
N LEU A 1139 2.22 37.42 -29.91
CA LEU A 1139 1.10 37.30 -28.98
C LEU A 1139 -0.14 38.04 -29.52
N LYS A 1140 0.03 39.23 -30.08
CA LYS A 1140 -1.06 39.99 -30.68
C LYS A 1140 -1.67 39.26 -31.87
N GLN A 1141 -0.85 38.59 -32.67
CA GLN A 1141 -1.32 37.71 -33.75
C GLN A 1141 -2.11 36.52 -33.20
N ALA A 1142 -1.65 35.89 -32.12
CA ALA A 1142 -2.34 34.77 -31.47
C ALA A 1142 -3.73 35.20 -30.95
N VAL A 1143 -3.80 36.32 -30.22
CA VAL A 1143 -5.06 36.91 -29.73
C VAL A 1143 -6.00 37.25 -30.89
N THR A 1144 -5.50 37.91 -31.93
CA THR A 1144 -6.30 38.28 -33.11
C THR A 1144 -6.87 37.06 -33.82
N THR A 1145 -6.05 36.00 -33.97
CA THR A 1145 -6.47 34.75 -34.60
C THR A 1145 -7.56 34.07 -33.76
N ALA A 1146 -7.38 34.00 -32.44
CA ALA A 1146 -8.37 33.41 -31.55
C ALA A 1146 -9.71 34.16 -31.58
N ILE A 1147 -9.68 35.50 -31.55
CA ILE A 1147 -10.90 36.32 -31.64
C ILE A 1147 -11.66 36.11 -32.94
N ASN A 1148 -10.95 36.05 -34.06
CA ASN A 1148 -11.57 35.81 -35.37
C ASN A 1148 -12.25 34.43 -35.43
N ASP A 1149 -11.59 33.39 -34.91
CA ASP A 1149 -12.12 32.02 -34.89
C ASP A 1149 -13.31 31.86 -33.94
N MET A 1150 -13.34 32.60 -32.83
CA MET A 1150 -14.50 32.64 -31.93
C MET A 1150 -15.75 33.29 -32.55
N ALA A 1151 -15.63 33.96 -33.70
CA ALA A 1151 -16.74 34.60 -34.43
C ALA A 1151 -17.61 35.56 -33.58
N LEU A 1152 -16.96 36.29 -32.68
CA LEU A 1152 -17.59 37.21 -31.72
C LEU A 1152 -18.19 38.45 -32.41
N LYS A 1153 -19.30 38.98 -31.86
CA LYS A 1153 -19.95 40.20 -32.35
C LYS A 1153 -19.57 41.41 -31.50
N GLY A 1154 -19.33 42.55 -32.15
CA GLY A 1154 -19.06 43.81 -31.43
C GLY A 1154 -17.69 43.85 -30.75
N VAL A 1155 -16.69 43.13 -31.27
CA VAL A 1155 -15.33 43.14 -30.73
C VAL A 1155 -14.72 44.53 -30.91
N HIS A 1156 -14.19 45.11 -29.83
CA HIS A 1156 -13.40 46.34 -29.93
C HIS A 1156 -11.91 46.01 -30.19
N GLY A 1157 -11.12 47.03 -30.53
CA GLY A 1157 -9.68 46.85 -30.77
C GLY A 1157 -8.93 46.30 -29.55
N ILE A 1158 -7.89 45.49 -29.82
CA ILE A 1158 -6.97 44.97 -28.79
C ILE A 1158 -6.09 46.13 -28.29
N GLN A 1159 -6.17 46.40 -26.99
CA GLN A 1159 -5.23 47.29 -26.30
C GLN A 1159 -4.02 46.50 -25.83
N THR A 1160 -2.84 47.11 -25.92
CA THR A 1160 -1.56 46.48 -25.60
C THR A 1160 -0.80 47.41 -24.65
N PHE A 1161 -0.38 46.87 -23.50
CA PHE A 1161 0.33 47.59 -22.46
C PHE A 1161 1.72 46.94 -22.26
N GLU A 1162 2.77 47.66 -22.67
CA GLU A 1162 4.17 47.21 -22.62
C GLU A 1162 4.99 48.02 -21.60
N SER A 1163 4.35 48.89 -20.82
CA SER A 1163 4.98 49.76 -19.83
C SER A 1163 5.27 49.07 -18.49
N PHE A 1164 4.80 47.83 -18.31
CA PHE A 1164 4.86 47.11 -17.05
C PHE A 1164 5.89 45.99 -17.14
N GLY A 1165 7.05 46.21 -16.54
CA GLY A 1165 8.14 45.23 -16.55
C GLY A 1165 8.63 44.91 -17.96
N ASP A 1166 9.00 43.66 -18.19
CA ASP A 1166 9.59 43.18 -19.45
C ASP A 1166 8.57 42.53 -20.40
N GLY A 1167 7.35 42.26 -19.92
CA GLY A 1167 6.32 41.51 -20.63
C GLY A 1167 5.24 42.38 -21.28
N VAL A 1168 4.05 41.82 -21.50
CA VAL A 1168 2.93 42.53 -22.12
C VAL A 1168 1.59 42.11 -21.52
N VAL A 1169 0.70 43.09 -21.34
CA VAL A 1169 -0.72 42.85 -21.05
C VAL A 1169 -1.55 43.24 -22.26
N MET A 1170 -2.43 42.36 -22.72
CA MET A 1170 -3.40 42.65 -23.77
C MET A 1170 -4.81 42.54 -23.23
N SER A 1171 -5.66 43.51 -23.58
CA SER A 1171 -7.06 43.52 -23.17
C SER A 1171 -7.98 43.85 -24.34
N THR A 1172 -9.12 43.16 -24.39
CA THR A 1172 -10.23 43.43 -25.31
C THR A 1172 -11.54 42.94 -24.70
N ALA A 1173 -12.65 43.46 -25.21
CA ALA A 1173 -13.99 42.96 -24.91
C ALA A 1173 -14.91 43.12 -26.13
N TRP A 1174 -16.09 42.53 -26.00
CA TRP A 1174 -17.17 42.54 -26.97
C TRP A 1174 -18.50 42.55 -26.22
N ASN A 1175 -19.62 42.62 -26.96
CA ASN A 1175 -20.98 42.68 -26.38
C ASN A 1175 -21.36 41.46 -25.50
N GLY A 1176 -20.50 40.46 -25.34
CA GLY A 1176 -20.80 39.24 -24.58
C GLY A 1176 -19.70 38.79 -23.62
N GLY A 1177 -18.60 39.54 -23.45
CA GLY A 1177 -17.46 39.05 -22.68
C GLY A 1177 -16.18 39.85 -22.82
N SER A 1178 -15.13 39.41 -22.13
CA SER A 1178 -13.81 40.04 -22.09
C SER A 1178 -12.69 39.04 -22.16
N LEU A 1179 -11.52 39.51 -22.59
CA LEU A 1179 -10.28 38.75 -22.64
C LEU A 1179 -9.13 39.61 -22.12
N ILE A 1180 -8.38 39.07 -21.17
CA ILE A 1180 -7.06 39.56 -20.78
C ILE A 1180 -6.04 38.47 -21.02
N VAL A 1181 -4.91 38.84 -21.65
CA VAL A 1181 -3.74 37.98 -21.81
C VAL A 1181 -2.55 38.69 -21.18
N LEU A 1182 -1.93 38.07 -20.19
CA LEU A 1182 -0.72 38.53 -19.50
C LEU A 1182 0.43 37.62 -19.91
N TRP A 1183 1.51 38.18 -20.45
CA TRP A 1183 2.77 37.46 -20.66
C TRP A 1183 3.85 38.10 -19.79
N ASP A 1184 4.61 37.26 -19.08
CA ASP A 1184 5.60 37.67 -18.08
C ASP A 1184 6.91 38.23 -18.67
N GLY A 1185 7.09 38.16 -20.00
CA GLY A 1185 8.31 38.54 -20.69
C GLY A 1185 9.32 37.40 -20.91
N ARG A 1186 9.02 36.18 -20.42
CA ARG A 1186 9.80 34.96 -20.66
C ARG A 1186 8.88 33.81 -21.09
N SER A 1187 8.48 32.96 -20.15
CA SER A 1187 7.98 31.60 -20.42
C SER A 1187 6.56 31.36 -19.92
N HIS A 1188 5.90 32.35 -19.31
CA HIS A 1188 4.59 32.17 -18.71
C HIS A 1188 3.54 33.11 -19.32
N ILE A 1189 2.37 32.58 -19.64
CA ILE A 1189 1.22 33.35 -20.14
C ILE A 1189 -0.02 32.99 -19.31
N ASP A 1190 -0.68 33.99 -18.75
CA ASP A 1190 -2.01 33.84 -18.15
C ASP A 1190 -3.09 34.39 -19.09
N VAL A 1191 -4.21 33.68 -19.20
CA VAL A 1191 -5.41 34.14 -19.87
C VAL A 1191 -6.57 34.20 -18.89
N ASN A 1192 -7.26 35.34 -18.84
CA ASN A 1192 -8.54 35.49 -18.18
C ASN A 1192 -9.61 35.84 -19.23
N LEU A 1193 -10.43 34.85 -19.59
CA LEU A 1193 -11.51 34.97 -20.56
C LEU A 1193 -12.85 34.87 -19.82
N PHE A 1194 -13.76 35.81 -20.06
CA PHE A 1194 -15.10 35.79 -19.46
C PHE A 1194 -16.18 35.93 -20.53
N THR A 1195 -17.31 35.26 -20.30
CA THR A 1195 -18.52 35.34 -21.14
C THR A 1195 -19.78 35.46 -20.29
N PHE A 1196 -20.73 36.33 -20.66
CA PHE A 1196 -22.04 36.48 -20.01
C PHE A 1196 -23.02 35.33 -20.32
N VAL A 1197 -22.61 34.37 -21.13
CA VAL A 1197 -23.39 33.17 -21.43
C VAL A 1197 -22.47 31.99 -21.15
N GLU A 1198 -22.97 31.01 -20.41
CA GLU A 1198 -22.27 29.75 -20.17
C GLU A 1198 -22.13 28.97 -21.49
N ASP A 1199 -21.04 29.21 -22.21
CA ASP A 1199 -20.70 28.53 -23.46
C ASP A 1199 -19.24 28.07 -23.46
N VAL A 1200 -19.05 26.80 -23.08
CA VAL A 1200 -17.75 26.12 -23.06
C VAL A 1200 -17.07 26.09 -24.44
N HIS A 1201 -17.84 26.17 -25.54
CA HIS A 1201 -17.26 26.16 -26.90
C HIS A 1201 -16.43 27.39 -27.19
N VAL A 1202 -16.75 28.54 -26.59
CA VAL A 1202 -15.98 29.77 -26.78
C VAL A 1202 -14.57 29.58 -26.22
N GLY A 1203 -14.47 29.07 -24.98
CA GLY A 1203 -13.20 28.76 -24.33
C GLY A 1203 -12.36 27.75 -25.11
N ASN A 1204 -12.97 26.64 -25.54
CA ASN A 1204 -12.29 25.61 -26.33
C ASN A 1204 -11.81 26.13 -27.69
N THR A 1205 -12.59 27.01 -28.33
CA THR A 1205 -12.23 27.61 -29.61
C THR A 1205 -11.10 28.61 -29.43
N PHE A 1206 -11.15 29.42 -28.36
CA PHE A 1206 -10.08 30.33 -27.99
C PHE A 1206 -8.76 29.59 -27.81
N GLU A 1207 -8.71 28.61 -26.90
CA GLU A 1207 -7.49 27.90 -26.54
C GLU A 1207 -6.87 27.23 -27.78
N ARG A 1208 -7.67 26.48 -28.54
CA ARG A 1208 -7.21 25.82 -29.77
C ARG A 1208 -6.63 26.82 -30.78
N ALA A 1209 -7.32 27.94 -31.00
CA ALA A 1209 -6.89 28.94 -31.98
C ALA A 1209 -5.66 29.73 -31.53
N PHE A 1210 -5.56 30.00 -30.23
CA PHE A 1210 -4.44 30.69 -29.59
C PHE A 1210 -3.17 29.82 -29.62
N MET A 1211 -3.28 28.56 -29.18
CA MET A 1211 -2.17 27.60 -29.13
C MET A 1211 -1.65 27.23 -30.53
N ARG A 1212 -2.50 27.26 -31.56
CA ARG A 1212 -2.07 27.05 -32.96
C ARG A 1212 -1.03 28.08 -33.43
N VAL A 1213 -1.04 29.29 -32.87
CA VAL A 1213 -0.05 30.34 -33.17
C VAL A 1213 1.16 30.25 -32.23
N LEU A 1214 0.99 29.64 -31.06
CA LEU A 1214 2.02 29.46 -30.02
C LEU A 1214 2.31 27.96 -29.78
N PRO A 1215 2.81 27.21 -30.78
CA PRO A 1215 3.06 25.77 -30.64
C PRO A 1215 4.16 25.43 -29.63
N SER A 1216 4.89 26.44 -29.14
CA SER A 1216 5.94 26.32 -28.13
C SER A 1216 5.43 26.32 -26.69
N PHE A 1217 4.14 26.54 -26.46
CA PHE A 1217 3.52 26.56 -25.14
C PHE A 1217 2.68 25.32 -24.93
N GLN A 1218 2.47 24.98 -23.66
CA GLN A 1218 1.49 23.97 -23.23
C GLN A 1218 0.63 24.53 -22.11
N THR A 1219 -0.61 24.06 -22.02
CA THR A 1219 -1.52 24.44 -20.94
C THR A 1219 -1.16 23.69 -19.66
N MET A 1220 -0.80 24.42 -18.61
CA MET A 1220 -0.49 23.89 -17.28
C MET A 1220 -1.70 23.94 -16.34
N LEU A 1221 -2.56 24.94 -16.52
CA LEU A 1221 -3.81 25.11 -15.78
C LEU A 1221 -4.91 25.52 -16.75
N ARG A 1222 -6.09 24.93 -16.58
CA ARG A 1222 -7.31 25.28 -17.31
C ARG A 1222 -8.50 25.13 -16.37
N ASP A 1223 -8.92 26.25 -15.81
CA ASP A 1223 -10.00 26.28 -14.84
C ASP A 1223 -11.20 27.04 -15.39
N GLU A 1224 -12.39 26.47 -15.21
CA GLU A 1224 -13.67 27.01 -15.63
C GLU A 1224 -14.49 27.32 -14.39
N GLN A 1225 -15.09 28.51 -14.35
CA GLN A 1225 -15.72 29.02 -13.15
C GLN A 1225 -17.07 29.68 -13.47
N PRO A 1226 -18.18 29.24 -12.87
CA PRO A 1226 -19.45 29.93 -12.97
C PRO A 1226 -19.38 31.23 -12.15
N ARG A 1227 -20.01 32.28 -12.66
CA ARG A 1227 -20.04 33.62 -12.06
C ARG A 1227 -21.49 34.07 -11.88
N GLY A 1228 -21.83 34.83 -10.85
CA GLY A 1228 -23.19 35.37 -10.68
C GLY A 1228 -23.61 35.64 -9.24
N THR A 1229 -24.91 35.54 -8.97
CA THR A 1229 -25.52 35.90 -7.67
C THR A 1229 -26.09 34.69 -6.94
N GLY A 1230 -26.28 34.78 -5.63
CA GLY A 1230 -26.74 33.71 -4.75
C GLY A 1230 -25.62 32.79 -4.28
N ASN A 1231 -24.39 33.29 -4.10
CA ASN A 1231 -23.19 32.50 -3.74
C ASN A 1231 -22.94 31.37 -4.75
N VAL A 1232 -22.62 31.73 -6.01
CA VAL A 1232 -22.50 30.78 -7.12
C VAL A 1232 -21.32 29.81 -6.95
N VAL A 1233 -21.62 28.52 -7.05
CA VAL A 1233 -20.70 27.38 -7.06
C VAL A 1233 -21.03 26.46 -8.24
N ALA A 1234 -22.32 26.21 -8.49
CA ALA A 1234 -22.82 25.33 -9.55
C ALA A 1234 -22.98 26.06 -10.89
N TYR A 1235 -22.91 25.32 -12.00
CA TYR A 1235 -23.16 25.86 -13.33
C TYR A 1235 -24.67 25.95 -13.62
N LYS A 1236 -25.05 26.82 -14.56
CA LYS A 1236 -26.43 26.95 -15.02
C LYS A 1236 -26.97 25.63 -15.56
N ARG A 1237 -26.12 24.83 -16.22
CA ARG A 1237 -26.50 23.49 -16.69
C ARG A 1237 -26.84 22.51 -15.56
N ASP A 1238 -26.23 22.66 -14.39
CA ASP A 1238 -26.47 21.78 -13.24
C ASP A 1238 -27.79 22.11 -12.53
N LEU A 1239 -28.23 23.38 -12.60
CA LEU A 1239 -29.46 23.88 -11.96
C LEU A 1239 -30.73 23.73 -12.83
N LYS A 1240 -30.65 23.08 -14.00
CA LYS A 1240 -31.79 22.97 -14.92
C LYS A 1240 -32.96 22.17 -14.32
N ASP A 1241 -34.17 22.51 -14.74
CA ASP A 1241 -35.45 21.87 -14.37
C ASP A 1241 -35.82 21.93 -12.87
N ASN A 1242 -35.22 22.83 -12.08
CA ASN A 1242 -35.36 22.86 -10.61
C ASN A 1242 -35.07 21.48 -10.00
N ALA A 1243 -34.12 20.74 -10.57
CA ALA A 1243 -33.71 19.44 -10.05
C ALA A 1243 -33.25 19.61 -8.60
N VAL A 1244 -33.91 18.87 -7.71
CA VAL A 1244 -33.43 18.69 -6.34
C VAL A 1244 -32.21 17.78 -6.43
N PRO A 1245 -31.05 18.19 -5.91
CA PRO A 1245 -29.85 17.37 -5.98
C PRO A 1245 -30.06 16.09 -5.15
N HIS A 1246 -29.36 15.01 -5.48
CA HIS A 1246 -29.68 13.69 -4.92
C HIS A 1246 -29.43 13.57 -3.41
N TRP A 1247 -28.55 14.40 -2.85
CA TRP A 1247 -28.29 14.50 -1.40
C TRP A 1247 -29.41 15.22 -0.62
N ALA A 1248 -30.36 15.89 -1.29
CA ALA A 1248 -31.38 16.77 -0.67
C ALA A 1248 -32.79 16.19 -0.53
#